data_AF-A0AAV2ZGX7-F1
#
_entry.id   AF-A0AAV2ZGX7-F1
#
_cell.length_a   1.000
_cell.length_b   1.000
_cell.length_c   1.000
_cell.angle_alpha   90.00
_cell.angle_beta   90.00
_cell.angle_gamma   90.00
#
_symmetry.space_group_name_H-M   'P 1'
#
loop_
_entity.id
_entity.type
_entity.pdbx_description
1 polymer ?
#
loop_
_entity_poly.entity_id
_entity_poly.type
_entity_poly.pdbx_seq_one_letter_code
_entity_poly.pdbx_strand_id
1 'polypeptide(L)'
;MSARAQSRSERSRKPGMASSQPTAGGRNVLIHVFDEYRKQAKDFVCQRDVLLSKMKYFQAYLNQSNENDEIDISVHCDVEVFEWLVQYMQQTDASWRPRISMENIASILVSSEFLQMDALVEECIQFITSQMQDFLQLRVDFGCLSESTIARIAQRCSAEELEQLHDPKDKILSKLQRRKLDNLVNALSDEGRMLKCEQCGVLYLREHSDRLICRNSVRTIGMHGELIALHRARLEWNLRDFVQDLVTEKQISWSAAFWYVWASTQCFRCSSCKQHFNLLEQKRCIFHPGQLTTTAPDARYSCCAAKAFHIDDFLVSGCKLRDHTPAITGSSRSLNKELGSGRAPSNLQEIVNMCDTTIRAASPATRDNGGLQLQTLFEWPESPEMSEVEACLAMHVKKALSDCPSPRRRRQWRALQLQEKDRIRVHHVTKRLLGLRKNLASSVVMSRWRQQARDALFRCHVGNLRISGVMARSTVQNAAQRWHRPNNSPASQLWAEYMAGTVMLSSFYKGQERIKLTMRGQDVHEVYVEAMAAGEVRGKIDVRDPSATSIPLQQGEMQVAKILYGAAKPYTTSIRAIGVPEADWQSFYDVSEQVPTIVRINSAFDTEDVSCCGLTIQKMPEEAQHDHQYQLDDLRFQNNEFDASLINNSSDLMDYLNELIPKADLSEKNCRRVPLDFFCRCSKKNYATRLQELGREELSKVAMEMGSAGVDLTCHFCNDAYHFSSGELDELLSSLPAGNSS
;
A
#
# COMPACT_ATOMS: atom_id res chain seq x y z
N MET A 1 -15.93 37.02 -33.66
CA MET A 1 -14.94 37.69 -34.54
C MET A 1 -14.71 36.82 -35.77
N SER A 2 -14.43 37.43 -36.93
CA SER A 2 -14.12 36.74 -38.20
C SER A 2 -13.08 37.56 -38.96
N ALA A 3 -12.08 36.92 -39.56
CA ALA A 3 -11.07 37.59 -40.38
C ALA A 3 -11.06 37.04 -41.83
N ARG A 4 -10.84 37.92 -42.81
CA ARG A 4 -10.61 37.55 -44.22
C ARG A 4 -9.41 38.31 -44.75
N ALA A 5 -8.47 37.59 -45.38
CA ALA A 5 -7.36 38.18 -46.13
C ALA A 5 -7.75 38.30 -47.61
N GLN A 6 -7.49 39.46 -48.22
CA GLN A 6 -7.69 39.67 -49.66
C GLN A 6 -6.38 40.17 -50.28
N SER A 7 -5.92 39.52 -51.35
CA SER A 7 -4.83 40.03 -52.18
C SER A 7 -5.36 41.16 -53.08
N ARG A 8 -4.66 42.28 -53.12
CA ARG A 8 -5.09 43.50 -53.81
C ARG A 8 -5.00 43.33 -55.34
N SER A 9 -6.09 42.94 -56.01
CA SER A 9 -6.24 43.21 -57.46
C SER A 9 -7.00 44.52 -57.65
N GLU A 10 -6.29 45.56 -58.09
CA GLU A 10 -6.77 46.83 -58.65
C GLU A 10 -8.19 47.28 -58.26
N ARG A 11 -8.31 48.06 -57.18
CA ARG A 11 -9.43 49.00 -57.03
C ARG A 11 -8.91 50.43 -56.90
N SER A 12 -9.55 51.29 -57.70
CA SER A 12 -9.23 52.67 -58.03
C SER A 12 -8.86 53.58 -56.84
N ARG A 13 -7.71 54.25 -56.96
CA ARG A 13 -7.28 55.37 -56.11
C ARG A 13 -8.28 56.54 -56.20
N LYS A 14 -8.71 57.07 -55.05
CA LYS A 14 -9.09 58.49 -54.90
C LYS A 14 -7.99 59.20 -54.11
N PRO A 15 -7.56 60.41 -54.47
CA PRO A 15 -6.44 61.09 -53.81
C PRO A 15 -6.93 61.98 -52.66
N GLY A 16 -6.23 61.94 -51.53
CA GLY A 16 -6.39 62.97 -50.50
C GLY A 16 -5.83 62.58 -49.13
N MET A 17 -4.69 63.20 -48.81
CA MET A 17 -4.13 63.55 -47.49
C MET A 17 -2.77 62.89 -47.17
N ALA A 18 -1.82 63.80 -46.93
CA ALA A 18 -0.42 63.53 -46.66
C ALA A 18 -0.19 63.15 -45.19
N SER A 19 0.70 62.18 -44.95
CA SER A 19 1.52 62.15 -43.74
C SER A 19 2.78 61.30 -43.92
N SER A 20 3.89 61.90 -43.48
CA SER A 20 5.16 61.32 -42.98
C SER A 20 5.66 59.98 -43.55
N GLN A 21 6.81 60.05 -44.22
CA GLN A 21 7.71 58.92 -44.46
C GLN A 21 8.05 58.16 -43.17
N PRO A 22 8.05 56.80 -43.17
CA PRO A 22 8.72 56.03 -42.14
C PRO A 22 10.12 55.61 -42.60
N THR A 23 11.10 55.92 -41.77
CA THR A 23 12.46 55.37 -41.79
C THR A 23 12.48 53.94 -41.26
N ALA A 24 13.37 53.12 -41.85
CA ALA A 24 13.94 51.86 -41.34
C ALA A 24 13.01 50.64 -41.13
N GLY A 25 13.02 49.74 -42.12
CA GLY A 25 13.21 48.30 -41.91
C GLY A 25 12.05 47.40 -41.44
N GLY A 26 10.87 47.93 -41.07
CA GLY A 26 9.73 47.10 -40.68
C GLY A 26 8.67 46.98 -41.78
N ARG A 27 8.33 45.76 -42.22
CA ARG A 27 7.18 45.54 -43.13
C ARG A 27 5.88 45.80 -42.35
N ASN A 28 5.09 46.79 -42.77
CA ASN A 28 3.83 47.16 -42.12
C ASN A 28 2.65 46.40 -42.75
N VAL A 29 1.67 46.00 -41.93
CA VAL A 29 0.42 45.35 -42.32
C VAL A 29 -0.74 46.28 -41.99
N LEU A 30 -1.67 46.45 -42.93
CA LEU A 30 -2.90 47.22 -42.74
C LEU A 30 -4.05 46.28 -42.33
N ILE A 31 -4.65 46.55 -41.18
CA ILE A 31 -5.79 45.80 -40.66
C ILE A 31 -7.01 46.70 -40.62
N HIS A 32 -8.03 46.35 -41.41
CA HIS A 32 -9.33 47.02 -41.43
C HIS A 32 -10.25 46.38 -40.39
N VAL A 33 -10.62 47.12 -39.34
CA VAL A 33 -11.50 46.61 -38.30
C VAL A 33 -12.90 47.17 -38.46
N PHE A 34 -13.90 46.28 -38.56
CA PHE A 34 -15.30 46.61 -38.71
C PHE A 34 -16.12 46.15 -37.50
N ASP A 35 -16.71 47.10 -36.77
CA ASP A 35 -17.70 46.84 -35.73
C ASP A 35 -19.10 46.86 -36.35
N GLU A 36 -19.67 45.68 -36.54
CA GLU A 36 -21.01 45.51 -37.13
C GLU A 36 -22.13 46.04 -36.24
N TYR A 37 -21.94 46.00 -34.91
CA TYR A 37 -22.95 46.40 -33.94
C TYR A 37 -23.02 47.92 -33.82
N ARG A 38 -21.86 48.57 -33.68
CA ARG A 38 -21.76 50.04 -33.60
C ARG A 38 -21.72 50.72 -34.97
N LYS A 39 -21.59 49.95 -36.06
CA LYS A 39 -21.44 50.42 -37.45
C LYS A 39 -20.24 51.36 -37.61
N GLN A 40 -19.12 51.03 -36.99
CA GLN A 40 -17.88 51.81 -37.05
C GLN A 40 -16.78 51.03 -37.76
N ALA A 41 -15.90 51.73 -38.47
CA ALA A 41 -14.75 51.15 -39.15
C ALA A 41 -13.50 51.97 -38.84
N LYS A 42 -12.40 51.30 -38.51
CA LYS A 42 -11.12 51.95 -38.21
C LYS A 42 -9.96 51.10 -38.72
N ASP A 43 -8.97 51.77 -39.29
CA ASP A 43 -7.79 51.15 -39.88
C ASP A 43 -6.62 51.21 -38.90
N PHE A 44 -5.92 50.08 -38.72
CA PHE A 44 -4.77 49.96 -37.84
C PHE A 44 -3.54 49.51 -38.62
N VAL A 45 -2.44 50.24 -38.45
CA VAL A 45 -1.14 49.90 -39.06
C VAL A 45 -0.26 49.24 -38.02
N CYS A 46 0.16 47.99 -38.27
CA CYS A 46 0.96 47.19 -37.35
C CYS A 46 2.24 46.70 -38.02
N GLN A 47 3.34 46.63 -37.26
CA GLN A 47 4.56 45.98 -37.74
C GLN A 47 4.36 44.46 -37.79
N ARG A 48 4.68 43.84 -38.92
CA ARG A 48 4.45 42.41 -39.19
C ARG A 48 5.08 41.49 -38.13
N ASP A 49 6.34 41.75 -37.75
CA ASP A 49 7.08 40.89 -36.83
C ASP A 49 6.50 40.95 -35.40
N VAL A 50 6.06 42.14 -34.97
CA VAL A 50 5.37 42.33 -33.69
C VAL A 50 3.98 41.66 -33.72
N LEU A 51 3.26 41.76 -34.85
CA LEU A 51 1.96 41.13 -35.04
C LEU A 51 2.05 39.61 -34.96
N LEU A 52 2.98 38.99 -35.67
CA LEU A 52 3.16 37.53 -35.70
C LEU A 52 3.71 36.98 -34.38
N SER A 53 4.54 37.74 -33.67
CA SER A 53 5.07 37.31 -32.37
C SER A 53 4.02 37.35 -31.25
N LYS A 54 3.02 38.24 -31.35
CA LYS A 54 2.01 38.45 -30.28
C LYS A 54 0.62 37.89 -30.61
N MET A 55 0.21 37.85 -31.88
CA MET A 55 -1.10 37.37 -32.35
C MET A 55 -0.91 36.22 -33.35
N LYS A 56 -0.76 35.00 -32.83
CA LYS A 56 -0.48 33.81 -33.65
C LYS A 56 -1.57 33.48 -34.65
N TYR A 57 -2.81 33.93 -34.42
CA TYR A 57 -3.93 33.75 -35.34
C TYR A 57 -3.61 34.22 -36.78
N PHE A 58 -2.86 35.31 -36.93
CA PHE A 58 -2.53 35.85 -38.25
C PHE A 58 -1.40 35.10 -38.97
N GLN A 59 -0.70 34.19 -38.29
CA GLN A 59 0.39 33.40 -38.87
C GLN A 59 -0.09 32.56 -40.06
N ALA A 60 -1.30 31.97 -39.96
CA ALA A 60 -1.89 31.17 -41.03
C ALA A 60 -2.15 31.97 -42.33
N TYR A 61 -2.41 33.28 -42.22
CA TYR A 61 -2.74 34.15 -43.36
C TYR A 61 -1.53 34.88 -43.94
N LEU A 62 -0.44 34.95 -43.17
CA LEU A 62 0.77 35.70 -43.48
C LEU A 62 1.97 34.77 -43.77
N ASN A 63 1.78 33.50 -44.15
CA ASN A 63 2.87 32.55 -44.42
C ASN A 63 3.85 33.01 -45.53
N GLN A 64 5.02 32.36 -45.61
CA GLN A 64 6.18 32.69 -46.49
C GLN A 64 5.85 32.84 -47.99
N SER A 65 4.72 32.30 -48.47
CA SER A 65 4.29 32.41 -49.87
C SER A 65 3.77 33.80 -50.28
N ASN A 66 3.49 34.70 -49.32
CA ASN A 66 3.00 36.07 -49.58
C ASN A 66 4.03 37.14 -49.13
N GLU A 67 5.32 36.92 -49.38
CA GLU A 67 6.40 37.79 -48.89
C GLU A 67 6.46 39.19 -49.51
N ASN A 68 5.84 39.39 -50.69
CA ASN A 68 5.95 40.60 -51.49
C ASN A 68 4.64 41.41 -51.63
N ASP A 69 3.53 40.94 -51.08
CA ASP A 69 2.23 41.60 -51.24
C ASP A 69 1.89 42.53 -50.07
N GLU A 70 1.34 43.71 -50.37
CA GLU A 70 0.58 44.51 -49.41
C GLU A 70 -0.69 43.73 -49.05
N ILE A 71 -0.67 43.02 -47.93
CA ILE A 71 -1.80 42.18 -47.49
C ILE A 71 -2.73 43.04 -46.63
N ASP A 72 -3.95 43.26 -47.14
CA ASP A 72 -5.05 43.89 -46.42
C ASP A 72 -5.86 42.81 -45.68
N ILE A 73 -5.97 42.93 -44.36
CA ILE A 73 -6.73 41.99 -43.51
C ILE A 73 -7.95 42.71 -42.96
N SER A 74 -9.15 42.18 -43.20
CA SER A 74 -10.37 42.69 -42.59
C SER A 74 -10.78 41.83 -41.40
N VAL A 75 -10.97 42.44 -40.22
CA VAL A 75 -11.38 41.80 -38.96
C VAL A 75 -12.71 42.39 -38.51
N HIS A 76 -13.68 41.52 -38.21
CA HIS A 76 -14.99 41.94 -37.70
C HIS A 76 -15.00 41.84 -36.16
N CYS A 77 -14.88 42.98 -35.47
CA CYS A 77 -14.89 43.07 -34.01
C CYS A 77 -15.18 44.48 -33.46
N ASP A 78 -15.35 44.58 -32.14
CA ASP A 78 -15.42 45.88 -31.44
C ASP A 78 -14.11 46.66 -31.64
N VAL A 79 -14.24 47.88 -32.16
CA VAL A 79 -13.11 48.75 -32.52
C VAL A 79 -12.35 49.24 -31.29
N GLU A 80 -13.03 49.51 -30.18
CA GLU A 80 -12.40 49.99 -28.93
C GLU A 80 -11.56 48.89 -28.30
N VAL A 81 -12.05 47.65 -28.34
CA VAL A 81 -11.31 46.48 -27.84
C VAL A 81 -10.08 46.20 -28.71
N PHE A 82 -10.20 46.29 -30.03
CA PHE A 82 -9.05 46.08 -30.91
C PHE A 82 -8.00 47.18 -30.76
N GLU A 83 -8.41 48.43 -30.60
CA GLU A 83 -7.50 49.55 -30.30
C GLU A 83 -6.74 49.30 -28.99
N TRP A 84 -7.42 48.83 -27.95
CA TRP A 84 -6.79 48.43 -26.69
C TRP A 84 -5.73 47.34 -26.89
N LEU A 85 -6.03 46.31 -27.69
CA LEU A 85 -5.09 45.21 -27.98
C LEU A 85 -3.85 45.70 -28.74
N VAL A 86 -4.03 46.60 -29.71
CA VAL A 86 -2.92 47.20 -30.47
C VAL A 86 -2.03 48.05 -29.55
N GLN A 87 -2.63 48.85 -28.67
CA GLN A 87 -1.88 49.64 -27.66
C GLN A 87 -1.09 48.72 -26.71
N TYR A 88 -1.70 47.61 -26.27
CA TYR A 88 -1.03 46.60 -25.45
C TYR A 88 0.17 45.97 -26.17
N MET A 89 0.06 45.67 -27.47
CA MET A 89 1.15 45.09 -28.26
C MET A 89 2.32 46.04 -28.50
N GLN A 90 2.04 47.32 -28.73
CA GLN A 90 3.03 48.31 -29.13
C GLN A 90 3.89 48.80 -27.96
N GLN A 91 3.45 48.62 -26.71
CA GLN A 91 4.14 49.16 -25.55
C GLN A 91 4.92 48.11 -24.75
N THR A 92 6.23 48.27 -24.71
CA THR A 92 7.12 47.42 -23.91
C THR A 92 7.17 47.83 -22.44
N ASP A 93 6.98 49.12 -22.11
CA ASP A 93 7.03 49.66 -20.75
C ASP A 93 5.76 49.40 -19.93
N ALA A 94 5.92 48.75 -18.77
CA ALA A 94 4.81 48.37 -17.89
C ALA A 94 4.04 49.55 -17.27
N SER A 95 4.60 50.77 -17.29
CA SER A 95 3.99 51.97 -16.68
C SER A 95 2.90 52.61 -17.52
N TRP A 96 2.96 52.46 -18.85
CA TRP A 96 2.01 53.06 -19.80
C TRP A 96 1.04 52.06 -20.41
N ARG A 97 1.22 50.75 -20.15
CA ARG A 97 0.35 49.71 -20.68
C ARG A 97 -1.12 49.90 -20.24
N PRO A 98 -2.07 49.70 -21.15
CA PRO A 98 -3.48 49.81 -20.82
C PRO A 98 -3.86 48.74 -19.78
N ARG A 99 -4.65 49.13 -18.77
CA ARG A 99 -4.97 48.27 -17.62
C ARG A 99 -6.19 47.39 -17.87
N ILE A 100 -6.12 46.17 -17.37
CA ILE A 100 -7.25 45.25 -17.29
C ILE A 100 -8.16 45.68 -16.13
N SER A 101 -9.46 45.77 -16.36
CA SER A 101 -10.50 46.17 -15.41
C SER A 101 -11.70 45.22 -15.48
N MET A 102 -12.58 45.26 -14.47
CA MET A 102 -13.78 44.42 -14.45
C MET A 102 -14.77 44.70 -15.59
N GLU A 103 -14.74 45.89 -16.16
CA GLU A 103 -15.64 46.28 -17.26
C GLU A 103 -15.16 45.74 -18.61
N ASN A 104 -13.84 45.63 -18.80
CA ASN A 104 -13.25 45.25 -20.08
C ASN A 104 -12.74 43.80 -20.14
N ILE A 105 -12.56 43.12 -18.99
CA ILE A 105 -11.98 41.78 -18.88
C ILE A 105 -12.66 40.75 -19.78
N ALA A 106 -14.00 40.76 -19.86
CA ALA A 106 -14.76 39.79 -20.64
C ALA A 106 -14.47 39.93 -22.14
N SER A 107 -14.54 41.16 -22.65
CA SER A 107 -14.30 41.47 -24.06
C SER A 107 -12.84 41.24 -24.44
N ILE A 108 -11.90 41.58 -23.55
CA ILE A 108 -10.47 41.35 -23.76
C ILE A 108 -10.14 39.86 -23.77
N LEU A 109 -10.67 39.08 -22.81
CA LEU A 109 -10.39 37.64 -22.72
C LEU A 109 -10.88 36.90 -23.98
N VAL A 110 -12.13 37.12 -24.40
CA VAL A 110 -12.69 36.47 -25.60
C VAL A 110 -11.91 36.86 -26.86
N SER A 111 -11.52 38.14 -26.98
CA SER A 111 -10.79 38.66 -28.14
C SER A 111 -9.34 38.16 -28.19
N SER A 112 -8.65 38.15 -27.04
CA SER A 112 -7.27 37.70 -26.92
C SER A 112 -7.14 36.18 -27.10
N GLU A 113 -8.13 35.41 -26.65
CA GLU A 113 -8.23 33.97 -26.91
C GLU A 113 -8.45 33.69 -28.40
N PHE A 114 -9.36 34.41 -29.06
CA PHE A 114 -9.61 34.27 -30.50
C PHE A 114 -8.36 34.59 -31.34
N LEU A 115 -7.64 35.64 -30.97
CA LEU A 115 -6.41 36.08 -31.66
C LEU A 115 -5.15 35.31 -31.24
N GLN A 116 -5.30 34.31 -30.36
CA GLN A 116 -4.21 33.45 -29.86
C GLN A 116 -3.06 34.25 -29.20
N MET A 117 -3.42 35.20 -28.33
CA MET A 117 -2.49 36.02 -27.56
C MET A 117 -2.20 35.39 -26.18
N ASP A 118 -1.42 34.32 -26.15
CA ASP A 118 -1.22 33.47 -24.95
C ASP A 118 -0.83 34.23 -23.67
N ALA A 119 0.07 35.22 -23.78
CA ALA A 119 0.55 36.00 -22.65
C ALA A 119 -0.55 36.88 -22.03
N LEU A 120 -1.34 37.54 -22.88
CA LEU A 120 -2.44 38.38 -22.43
C LEU A 120 -3.58 37.53 -21.83
N VAL A 121 -3.86 36.37 -22.41
CA VAL A 121 -4.81 35.41 -21.84
C VAL A 121 -4.37 34.98 -20.44
N GLU A 122 -3.07 34.74 -20.22
CA GLU A 122 -2.55 34.41 -18.89
C GLU A 122 -2.68 35.57 -17.89
N GLU A 123 -2.41 36.81 -18.32
CA GLU A 123 -2.63 38.01 -17.49
C GLU A 123 -4.12 38.18 -17.12
N CYS A 124 -5.04 37.95 -18.07
CA CYS A 124 -6.48 37.95 -17.81
C CYS A 124 -6.89 36.85 -16.83
N ILE A 125 -6.39 35.63 -17.00
CA ILE A 125 -6.65 34.51 -16.08
C ILE A 125 -6.15 34.87 -14.67
N GLN A 126 -4.95 35.44 -14.55
CA GLN A 126 -4.40 35.87 -13.27
C GLN A 126 -5.29 36.92 -12.60
N PHE A 127 -5.74 37.93 -13.36
CA PHE A 127 -6.68 38.94 -12.86
C PHE A 127 -7.99 38.32 -12.38
N ILE A 128 -8.60 37.44 -13.17
CA ILE A 128 -9.85 36.73 -12.83
C ILE A 128 -9.67 35.92 -11.55
N THR A 129 -8.57 35.18 -11.40
CA THR A 129 -8.31 34.38 -10.19
C THR A 129 -8.16 35.22 -8.94
N SER A 130 -7.67 36.46 -9.05
CA SER A 130 -7.51 37.37 -7.90
C SER A 130 -8.81 38.01 -7.43
N GLN A 131 -9.81 38.14 -8.31
CA GLN A 131 -11.09 38.80 -8.03
C GLN A 131 -12.28 37.96 -8.57
N MET A 132 -12.27 36.66 -8.29
CA MET A 132 -13.21 35.70 -8.88
C MET A 132 -14.68 35.99 -8.53
N GLN A 133 -14.97 36.37 -7.28
CA GLN A 133 -16.36 36.59 -6.84
C GLN A 133 -17.01 37.78 -7.56
N ASP A 134 -16.25 38.86 -7.79
CA ASP A 134 -16.72 40.04 -8.51
C ASP A 134 -16.91 39.72 -10.01
N PHE A 135 -16.01 38.91 -10.57
CA PHE A 135 -16.11 38.44 -11.95
C PHE A 135 -17.39 37.62 -12.20
N LEU A 136 -17.77 36.74 -11.27
CA LEU A 136 -19.01 35.94 -11.39
C LEU A 136 -20.29 36.79 -11.35
N GLN A 137 -20.23 37.99 -10.74
CA GLN A 137 -21.37 38.91 -10.66
C GLN A 137 -21.58 39.73 -11.94
N LEU A 138 -20.61 39.76 -12.86
CA LEU A 138 -20.74 40.46 -14.15
C LEU A 138 -21.95 39.96 -14.94
N ARG A 139 -22.68 40.85 -15.61
CA ARG A 139 -23.91 40.48 -16.34
C ARG A 139 -23.65 39.71 -17.66
N VAL A 140 -22.39 39.52 -18.02
CA VAL A 140 -21.96 38.86 -19.26
C VAL A 140 -22.03 37.34 -19.10
N ASP A 141 -22.45 36.65 -20.16
CA ASP A 141 -22.40 35.19 -20.23
C ASP A 141 -21.03 34.73 -20.74
N PHE A 142 -20.38 33.84 -19.99
CA PHE A 142 -19.07 33.26 -20.30
C PHE A 142 -19.17 31.85 -20.88
N GLY A 143 -20.36 31.45 -21.32
CA GLY A 143 -20.61 30.17 -21.99
C GLY A 143 -19.68 29.91 -23.19
N CYS A 144 -19.14 30.97 -23.80
CA CYS A 144 -18.28 30.93 -24.99
C CYS A 144 -16.78 30.69 -24.73
N LEU A 145 -16.32 30.64 -23.47
CA LEU A 145 -14.92 30.37 -23.16
C LEU A 145 -14.52 28.95 -23.56
N SER A 146 -13.30 28.78 -24.08
CA SER A 146 -12.81 27.45 -24.45
C SER A 146 -12.58 26.54 -23.24
N GLU A 147 -12.68 25.23 -23.47
CA GLU A 147 -12.33 24.19 -22.49
C GLU A 147 -10.88 24.29 -21.99
N SER A 148 -9.96 24.85 -22.79
CA SER A 148 -8.57 25.10 -22.38
C SER A 148 -8.43 26.26 -21.41
N THR A 149 -9.18 27.34 -21.61
CA THR A 149 -9.16 28.49 -20.69
C THR A 149 -9.84 28.15 -19.38
N ILE A 150 -10.96 27.43 -19.41
CA ILE A 150 -11.62 26.89 -18.21
C ILE A 150 -10.67 25.97 -17.45
N ALA A 151 -9.89 25.11 -18.14
CA ALA A 151 -8.89 24.26 -17.49
C ALA A 151 -7.80 25.06 -16.77
N ARG A 152 -7.26 26.10 -17.42
CA ARG A 152 -6.21 26.97 -16.84
C ARG A 152 -6.73 27.74 -15.62
N ILE A 153 -7.96 28.26 -15.69
CA ILE A 153 -8.61 28.91 -14.54
C ILE A 153 -8.81 27.90 -13.40
N ALA A 154 -9.38 26.72 -13.70
CA ALA A 154 -9.61 25.68 -12.71
C ALA A 154 -8.30 25.18 -12.07
N GLN A 155 -7.17 25.14 -12.79
CA GLN A 155 -5.87 24.77 -12.21
C GLN A 155 -5.37 25.78 -11.17
N ARG A 156 -5.66 27.08 -11.35
CA ARG A 156 -5.22 28.15 -10.45
C ARG A 156 -6.11 28.35 -9.21
N CYS A 157 -7.34 27.84 -9.23
CA CYS A 157 -8.24 27.87 -8.06
C CYS A 157 -8.12 26.58 -7.24
N SER A 158 -8.19 26.68 -5.91
CA SER A 158 -8.35 25.53 -5.03
C SER A 158 -9.80 25.04 -4.99
N ALA A 159 -10.03 23.77 -4.61
CA ALA A 159 -11.40 23.25 -4.47
C ALA A 159 -12.18 23.95 -3.33
N GLU A 160 -11.49 24.43 -2.30
CA GLU A 160 -12.07 25.17 -1.17
C GLU A 160 -12.55 26.57 -1.60
N GLU A 161 -11.74 27.29 -2.36
CA GLU A 161 -12.14 28.60 -2.92
C GLU A 161 -13.37 28.47 -3.80
N LEU A 162 -13.44 27.43 -4.66
CA LEU A 162 -14.59 27.21 -5.54
C LEU A 162 -15.89 26.88 -4.79
N GLU A 163 -15.81 26.31 -3.58
CA GLU A 163 -16.99 26.01 -2.75
C GLU A 163 -17.58 27.27 -2.10
N GLN A 164 -16.74 28.27 -1.83
CA GLN A 164 -17.15 29.54 -1.20
C GLN A 164 -17.76 30.53 -2.19
N LEU A 165 -17.58 30.31 -3.49
CA LEU A 165 -18.08 31.19 -4.54
C LEU A 165 -19.58 31.02 -4.76
N HIS A 166 -20.25 32.15 -5.01
CA HIS A 166 -21.66 32.15 -5.41
C HIS A 166 -21.80 32.65 -6.85
N ASP A 167 -22.33 31.79 -7.72
CA ASP A 167 -22.71 32.11 -9.10
C ASP A 167 -24.23 31.96 -9.28
N PRO A 168 -25.00 33.05 -9.25
CA PRO A 168 -26.47 32.98 -9.26
C PRO A 168 -27.07 32.49 -10.58
N LYS A 169 -26.29 32.45 -11.68
CA LYS A 169 -26.77 31.99 -13.00
C LYS A 169 -25.94 30.83 -13.57
N ASP A 170 -25.05 30.26 -12.77
CA ASP A 170 -24.13 29.17 -13.15
C ASP A 170 -23.47 29.37 -14.53
N LYS A 171 -22.84 30.52 -14.71
CA LYS A 171 -22.20 30.92 -15.98
C LYS A 171 -20.92 30.13 -16.22
N ILE A 172 -20.16 29.88 -15.15
CA ILE A 172 -18.84 29.22 -15.24
C ILE A 172 -18.53 28.32 -14.04
N LEU A 173 -19.18 28.53 -12.88
CA LEU A 173 -18.83 27.84 -11.64
C LEU A 173 -18.96 26.30 -11.75
N SER A 174 -20.08 25.77 -12.28
CA SER A 174 -20.24 24.33 -12.51
C SER A 174 -19.22 23.78 -13.50
N LYS A 175 -18.80 24.57 -14.51
CA LYS A 175 -17.76 24.13 -15.47
C LYS A 175 -16.39 23.99 -14.78
N LEU A 176 -16.05 24.92 -13.88
CA LEU A 176 -14.82 24.85 -13.09
C LEU A 176 -14.83 23.67 -12.12
N GLN A 177 -15.95 23.46 -11.41
CA GLN A 177 -16.13 22.34 -10.48
C GLN A 177 -16.09 20.99 -11.21
N ARG A 178 -16.76 20.88 -12.35
CA ARG A 178 -16.70 19.72 -13.24
C ARG A 178 -15.26 19.41 -13.63
N ARG A 179 -14.49 20.41 -14.06
CA ARG A 179 -13.08 20.21 -14.45
C ARG A 179 -12.21 19.72 -13.30
N LYS A 180 -12.46 20.17 -12.07
CA LYS A 180 -11.78 19.65 -10.86
C LYS A 180 -12.13 18.18 -10.61
N LEU A 181 -13.40 17.81 -10.74
CA LEU A 181 -13.85 16.42 -10.62
C LEU A 181 -13.24 15.54 -11.71
N ASP A 182 -13.24 15.98 -12.96
CA ASP A 182 -12.65 15.23 -14.08
C ASP A 182 -11.16 14.98 -13.86
N ASN A 183 -10.41 15.98 -13.39
CA ASN A 183 -8.99 15.81 -13.06
C ASN A 183 -8.77 14.78 -11.94
N LEU A 184 -9.60 14.82 -10.88
CA LEU A 184 -9.55 13.86 -9.79
C LEU A 184 -9.89 12.43 -10.28
N VAL A 185 -10.93 12.30 -11.09
CA VAL A 185 -11.37 11.02 -11.66
C VAL A 185 -10.33 10.46 -12.63
N ASN A 186 -9.72 11.29 -13.47
CA ASN A 186 -8.64 10.88 -14.38
C ASN A 186 -7.46 10.30 -13.61
N ALA A 187 -6.96 11.03 -12.62
CA ALA A 187 -5.85 10.58 -11.77
C ALA A 187 -6.14 9.23 -11.09
N LEU A 188 -7.37 9.04 -10.60
CA LEU A 188 -7.77 7.81 -9.91
C LEU A 188 -8.11 6.64 -10.85
N SER A 189 -8.57 6.93 -12.07
CA SER A 189 -9.03 5.92 -13.04
C SER A 189 -7.88 5.33 -13.86
N ASP A 190 -6.93 6.15 -14.30
CA ASP A 190 -5.83 5.71 -15.16
C ASP A 190 -4.92 4.71 -14.42
N GLU A 191 -4.82 4.84 -13.10
CA GLU A 191 -4.07 3.94 -12.21
C GLU A 191 -4.93 2.79 -11.63
N GLY A 192 -6.24 2.78 -11.90
CA GLY A 192 -7.19 1.82 -11.34
C GLY A 192 -7.22 1.81 -9.81
N ARG A 193 -6.87 2.93 -9.16
CA ARG A 193 -6.65 3.01 -7.71
C ARG A 193 -7.94 3.04 -6.91
N MET A 194 -9.02 3.59 -7.47
CA MET A 194 -10.31 3.64 -6.79
C MET A 194 -11.10 2.35 -7.00
N LEU A 195 -11.66 1.80 -5.92
CA LEU A 195 -12.45 0.57 -5.93
C LEU A 195 -13.77 0.80 -5.20
N LYS A 196 -14.82 0.11 -5.64
CA LYS A 196 -16.11 0.07 -4.94
C LYS A 196 -16.32 -1.29 -4.29
N CYS A 197 -16.72 -1.28 -3.02
CA CYS A 197 -16.99 -2.51 -2.28
C CYS A 197 -18.29 -3.16 -2.76
N GLU A 198 -18.23 -4.46 -3.08
CA GLU A 198 -19.40 -5.24 -3.49
C GLU A 198 -20.43 -5.38 -2.36
N GLN A 199 -19.99 -5.52 -1.11
CA GLN A 199 -20.88 -5.79 0.03
C GLN A 199 -21.43 -4.54 0.72
N CYS A 200 -20.61 -3.50 0.91
CA CYS A 200 -21.04 -2.28 1.61
C CYS A 200 -21.24 -1.07 0.69
N GLY A 201 -20.85 -1.16 -0.59
CA GLY A 201 -20.99 -0.09 -1.57
C GLY A 201 -20.05 1.11 -1.37
N VAL A 202 -19.25 1.13 -0.31
CA VAL A 202 -18.30 2.20 0.01
C VAL A 202 -17.16 2.22 -1.01
N LEU A 203 -16.75 3.45 -1.40
CA LEU A 203 -15.56 3.69 -2.22
C LEU A 203 -14.31 3.72 -1.34
N TYR A 204 -13.23 3.13 -1.83
CA TYR A 204 -11.94 3.11 -1.13
C TYR A 204 -10.79 2.98 -2.13
N LEU A 205 -9.61 3.46 -1.73
CA LEU A 205 -8.38 3.27 -2.50
C LEU A 205 -7.85 1.85 -2.35
N ARG A 206 -7.28 1.31 -3.42
CA ARG A 206 -6.61 0.00 -3.46
C ARG A 206 -5.51 -0.10 -2.39
N GLU A 207 -4.77 0.99 -2.17
CA GLU A 207 -3.74 1.11 -1.13
C GLU A 207 -4.27 1.02 0.31
N HIS A 208 -5.56 1.27 0.53
CA HIS A 208 -6.18 1.21 1.85
C HIS A 208 -6.94 -0.12 2.08
N SER A 209 -6.91 -1.03 1.10
CA SER A 209 -7.72 -2.27 1.12
C SER A 209 -7.32 -3.25 2.22
N ASP A 210 -6.08 -3.20 2.68
CA ASP A 210 -5.50 -3.98 3.76
C ASP A 210 -5.87 -3.45 5.15
N ARG A 211 -6.06 -2.12 5.27
CA ARG A 211 -6.31 -1.42 6.53
C ARG A 211 -7.78 -1.18 6.83
N LEU A 212 -8.61 -1.01 5.80
CA LEU A 212 -10.04 -0.71 5.95
C LEU A 212 -10.86 -1.98 6.19
N ILE A 213 -11.74 -1.93 7.19
CA ILE A 213 -12.59 -3.05 7.58
C ILE A 213 -14.02 -2.86 7.04
N CYS A 214 -14.43 -3.77 6.16
CA CYS A 214 -15.80 -3.87 5.69
C CYS A 214 -16.69 -4.66 6.67
N ARG A 215 -17.72 -4.01 7.17
CA ARG A 215 -18.68 -4.60 8.13
C ARG A 215 -19.63 -5.61 7.52
N ASN A 216 -19.94 -5.43 6.24
CA ASN A 216 -20.85 -6.29 5.50
C ASN A 216 -20.12 -7.47 4.85
N SER A 217 -18.79 -7.52 4.98
CA SER A 217 -17.97 -8.60 4.44
C SER A 217 -17.99 -9.81 5.37
N VAL A 218 -17.82 -10.99 4.78
CA VAL A 218 -17.71 -12.24 5.53
C VAL A 218 -16.42 -12.18 6.36
N ARG A 219 -16.55 -12.38 7.67
CA ARG A 219 -15.39 -12.43 8.57
C ARG A 219 -14.58 -13.69 8.27
N THR A 220 -13.28 -13.52 8.06
CA THR A 220 -12.31 -14.57 7.80
C THR A 220 -11.25 -14.59 8.89
N ILE A 221 -10.60 -15.74 9.08
CA ILE A 221 -9.47 -15.84 10.01
C ILE A 221 -8.20 -15.60 9.19
N GLY A 222 -7.46 -14.56 9.57
CA GLY A 222 -6.17 -14.20 9.02
C GLY A 222 -5.09 -15.21 9.38
N MET A 223 -3.88 -14.99 8.86
CA MET A 223 -2.80 -15.97 8.97
C MET A 223 -2.27 -16.13 10.40
N HIS A 224 -2.50 -15.16 11.28
CA HIS A 224 -2.08 -15.18 12.69
C HIS A 224 -3.25 -15.44 13.65
N GLY A 225 -4.42 -15.85 13.15
CA GLY A 225 -5.60 -16.14 13.97
C GLY A 225 -6.50 -14.94 14.25
N GLU A 226 -6.19 -13.77 13.70
CA GLU A 226 -6.98 -12.54 13.76
C GLU A 226 -8.26 -12.64 12.91
N LEU A 227 -9.34 -11.99 13.33
CA LEU A 227 -10.59 -11.95 12.56
C LEU A 227 -10.58 -10.73 11.63
N ILE A 228 -10.51 -10.98 10.33
CA ILE A 228 -10.43 -9.96 9.28
C ILE A 228 -11.74 -9.90 8.50
N ALA A 229 -12.25 -8.70 8.24
CA ALA A 229 -13.37 -8.47 7.34
C ALA A 229 -13.00 -7.33 6.35
N LEU A 230 -12.33 -7.65 5.25
CA LEU A 230 -11.86 -6.64 4.28
C LEU A 230 -12.94 -6.29 3.25
N HIS A 231 -12.82 -5.11 2.66
CA HIS A 231 -13.63 -4.72 1.49
C HIS A 231 -13.28 -5.58 0.28
N ARG A 232 -14.29 -6.02 -0.48
CA ARG A 232 -14.08 -6.75 -1.74
C ARG A 232 -14.43 -5.87 -2.93
N ALA A 233 -13.49 -5.70 -3.85
CA ALA A 233 -13.73 -4.90 -5.05
C ALA A 233 -14.77 -5.57 -5.97
N ARG A 234 -15.70 -4.77 -6.49
CA ARG A 234 -16.61 -5.17 -7.56
C ARG A 234 -15.84 -5.19 -8.89
N LEU A 235 -15.81 -6.36 -9.56
CA LEU A 235 -14.96 -6.60 -10.74
C LEU A 235 -15.36 -5.76 -11.97
N GLU A 236 -16.65 -5.54 -12.18
CA GLU A 236 -17.19 -4.81 -13.34
C GLU A 236 -17.56 -3.35 -13.00
N TRP A 237 -16.78 -2.70 -12.14
CA TRP A 237 -17.07 -1.33 -11.70
C TRP A 237 -16.05 -0.33 -12.23
N ASN A 238 -16.54 0.79 -12.79
CA ASN A 238 -15.75 1.89 -13.30
C ASN A 238 -16.10 3.20 -12.58
N LEU A 239 -15.08 3.98 -12.20
CA LEU A 239 -15.27 5.26 -11.52
C LEU A 239 -15.92 6.32 -12.43
N ARG A 240 -15.58 6.38 -13.72
CA ARG A 240 -16.12 7.37 -14.66
C ARG A 240 -17.63 7.18 -14.83
N ASP A 241 -18.05 5.95 -15.09
CA ASP A 241 -19.47 5.61 -15.26
C ASP A 241 -20.24 5.92 -13.97
N PHE A 242 -19.68 5.54 -12.81
CA PHE A 242 -20.28 5.84 -11.53
C PHE A 242 -20.46 7.35 -11.28
N VAL A 243 -19.45 8.17 -11.56
CA VAL A 243 -19.54 9.63 -11.41
C VAL A 243 -20.54 10.23 -12.39
N GLN A 244 -20.58 9.72 -13.64
CA GLN A 244 -21.56 10.15 -14.63
C GLN A 244 -22.99 9.85 -14.17
N ASP A 245 -23.24 8.68 -13.57
CA ASP A 245 -24.53 8.32 -12.99
C ASP A 245 -24.90 9.21 -11.80
N LEU A 246 -23.93 9.53 -10.92
CA LEU A 246 -24.17 10.41 -9.76
C LEU A 246 -24.68 11.80 -10.19
N VAL A 247 -24.07 12.37 -11.23
CA VAL A 247 -24.41 13.73 -11.66
C VAL A 247 -25.64 13.73 -12.57
N THR A 248 -25.75 12.77 -13.49
CA THR A 248 -26.83 12.76 -14.50
C THR A 248 -28.13 12.18 -13.95
N GLU A 249 -28.08 10.99 -13.36
CA GLU A 249 -29.28 10.29 -12.90
C GLU A 249 -29.70 10.76 -11.51
N LYS A 250 -28.74 10.93 -10.59
CA LYS A 250 -29.02 11.28 -9.20
C LYS A 250 -29.04 12.79 -8.93
N GLN A 251 -28.76 13.62 -9.94
CA GLN A 251 -28.82 15.08 -9.88
C GLN A 251 -27.99 15.67 -8.72
N ILE A 252 -26.86 15.02 -8.41
CA ILE A 252 -25.91 15.53 -7.42
C ILE A 252 -25.06 16.63 -8.08
N SER A 253 -24.85 17.75 -7.38
CA SER A 253 -24.02 18.85 -7.90
C SER A 253 -22.57 18.42 -8.13
N TRP A 254 -21.90 19.04 -9.10
CA TRP A 254 -20.50 18.74 -9.43
C TRP A 254 -19.57 18.88 -8.21
N SER A 255 -19.79 19.90 -7.37
CA SER A 255 -19.04 20.04 -6.13
C SER A 255 -19.29 18.90 -5.13
N ALA A 256 -20.55 18.54 -4.90
CA ALA A 256 -20.88 17.47 -3.96
C ALA A 256 -20.31 16.11 -4.41
N ALA A 257 -20.30 15.85 -5.72
CA ALA A 257 -19.66 14.67 -6.30
C ALA A 257 -18.13 14.70 -6.12
N PHE A 258 -17.48 15.85 -6.34
CA PHE A 258 -16.04 16.03 -6.08
C PHE A 258 -15.68 15.70 -4.63
N TRP A 259 -16.37 16.31 -3.67
CA TRP A 259 -16.10 16.10 -2.26
C TRP A 259 -16.41 14.67 -1.79
N TYR A 260 -17.40 14.00 -2.40
CA TYR A 260 -17.69 12.60 -2.12
C TYR A 260 -16.55 11.67 -2.57
N VAL A 261 -16.02 11.87 -3.80
CA VAL A 261 -14.88 11.11 -4.30
C VAL A 261 -13.63 11.45 -3.49
N TRP A 262 -13.37 12.73 -3.22
CA TRP A 262 -12.25 13.17 -2.39
C TRP A 262 -12.30 12.56 -0.99
N ALA A 263 -13.46 12.53 -0.33
CA ALA A 263 -13.64 11.93 0.99
C ALA A 263 -13.26 10.44 1.04
N SER A 264 -13.44 9.71 -0.07
CA SER A 264 -13.03 8.30 -0.17
C SER A 264 -11.52 8.09 -0.28
N THR A 265 -10.76 9.12 -0.67
CA THR A 265 -9.29 9.09 -0.75
C THR A 265 -8.63 9.24 0.63
N GLN A 266 -9.33 9.79 1.60
CA GLN A 266 -8.76 10.11 2.91
C GLN A 266 -8.91 8.91 3.86
N CYS A 267 -7.82 8.48 4.49
CA CYS A 267 -7.81 7.41 5.48
C CYS A 267 -7.26 7.91 6.82
N PHE A 268 -7.99 7.64 7.90
CA PHE A 268 -7.67 8.08 9.25
C PHE A 268 -7.64 6.87 10.19
N ARG A 269 -6.82 6.94 11.24
CA ARG A 269 -6.85 5.97 12.34
C ARG A 269 -7.66 6.55 13.50
N CYS A 270 -8.62 5.79 14.02
CA CYS A 270 -9.45 6.22 15.12
C CYS A 270 -8.70 6.10 16.47
N SER A 271 -8.62 7.18 17.26
CA SER A 271 -8.00 7.16 18.59
C SER A 271 -8.73 6.23 19.57
N SER A 272 -10.02 6.04 19.32
CA SER A 272 -11.00 5.38 20.17
C SER A 272 -11.10 3.86 19.93
N CYS A 273 -11.37 3.43 18.69
CA CYS A 273 -11.48 2.01 18.35
C CYS A 273 -10.20 1.45 17.72
N LYS A 274 -9.15 2.27 17.55
CA LYS A 274 -7.87 1.93 16.90
C LYS A 274 -7.94 1.49 15.43
N GLN A 275 -9.13 1.42 14.85
CA GLN A 275 -9.37 1.04 13.45
C GLN A 275 -9.10 2.17 12.46
N HIS A 276 -8.72 1.79 11.25
CA HIS A 276 -8.67 2.70 10.12
C HIS A 276 -10.07 2.88 9.52
N PHE A 277 -10.40 4.10 9.13
CA PHE A 277 -11.67 4.46 8.51
C PHE A 277 -11.45 5.59 7.50
N ASN A 278 -12.28 5.66 6.47
CA ASN A 278 -12.35 6.83 5.59
C ASN A 278 -13.51 7.75 6.01
N LEU A 279 -13.58 8.95 5.42
CA LEU A 279 -14.63 9.93 5.78
C LEU A 279 -16.05 9.44 5.44
N LEU A 280 -16.19 8.51 4.48
CA LEU A 280 -17.48 7.89 4.17
C LEU A 280 -17.98 6.98 5.31
N GLU A 281 -17.10 6.53 6.21
CA GLU A 281 -17.42 5.63 7.31
C GLU A 281 -17.37 6.30 8.70
N GLN A 282 -17.21 7.62 8.76
CA GLN A 282 -16.98 8.37 10.00
C GLN A 282 -18.01 8.09 11.10
N LYS A 283 -19.30 7.92 10.76
CA LYS A 283 -20.40 7.71 11.75
C LYS A 283 -20.50 6.30 12.32
N ARG A 284 -19.56 5.43 11.98
CA ARG A 284 -19.71 4.00 12.20
C ARG A 284 -18.86 3.49 13.37
N CYS A 285 -18.15 4.31 14.15
CA CYS A 285 -17.27 3.78 15.22
C CYS A 285 -18.04 2.97 16.27
N ILE A 286 -17.66 1.71 16.47
CA ILE A 286 -18.27 0.81 17.46
C ILE A 286 -17.37 0.76 18.70
N PHE A 287 -17.95 0.83 19.90
CA PHE A 287 -17.21 0.74 21.17
C PHE A 287 -18.08 0.23 22.33
N HIS A 288 -17.43 -0.24 23.40
CA HIS A 288 -18.06 -0.51 24.69
C HIS A 288 -17.82 0.67 25.66
N PRO A 289 -18.86 1.39 26.13
CA PRO A 289 -18.72 2.44 27.15
C PRO A 289 -18.58 1.88 28.57
N GLY A 290 -18.84 0.58 28.77
CA GLY A 290 -18.84 -0.05 30.09
C GLY A 290 -17.46 -0.58 30.48
N GLN A 291 -17.08 -0.41 31.74
CA GLN A 291 -15.89 -1.02 32.32
C GLN A 291 -16.03 -2.55 32.40
N LEU A 292 -14.89 -3.24 32.44
CA LEU A 292 -14.86 -4.69 32.65
C LEU A 292 -15.30 -5.00 34.09
N THR A 293 -16.26 -5.90 34.26
CA THR A 293 -16.82 -6.24 35.58
C THR A 293 -15.93 -7.17 36.40
N THR A 294 -15.01 -7.92 35.77
CA THR A 294 -14.16 -8.94 36.40
C THR A 294 -12.77 -9.03 35.73
N THR A 295 -11.75 -9.44 36.48
CA THR A 295 -10.37 -9.65 35.98
C THR A 295 -10.15 -11.12 35.58
N ALA A 296 -10.27 -11.43 34.27
CA ALA A 296 -10.01 -12.73 33.60
C ALA A 296 -10.83 -13.95 34.09
N PRO A 297 -10.88 -15.09 33.34
CA PRO A 297 -11.14 -15.27 31.91
C PRO A 297 -12.63 -15.10 31.52
N ASP A 298 -13.49 -14.75 32.47
CA ASP A 298 -14.93 -14.47 32.28
C ASP A 298 -15.24 -12.95 32.37
N ALA A 299 -14.27 -12.11 32.03
CA ALA A 299 -14.43 -10.66 31.97
C ALA A 299 -15.63 -10.30 31.09
N ARG A 300 -16.51 -9.41 31.54
CA ARG A 300 -17.67 -8.95 30.77
C ARG A 300 -17.74 -7.43 30.77
N TYR A 301 -18.18 -6.86 29.65
CA TYR A 301 -18.42 -5.42 29.57
C TYR A 301 -19.69 -5.03 30.34
N SER A 302 -19.61 -4.08 31.25
CA SER A 302 -20.77 -3.62 32.02
C SER A 302 -21.89 -3.01 31.15
N CYS A 303 -21.60 -2.60 29.91
CA CYS A 303 -22.62 -2.02 29.03
C CYS A 303 -23.59 -3.03 28.41
N CYS A 304 -23.17 -4.29 28.23
CA CYS A 304 -23.94 -5.27 27.44
C CYS A 304 -23.73 -6.73 27.88
N ALA A 305 -22.95 -6.95 28.94
CA ALA A 305 -22.58 -8.25 29.48
C ALA A 305 -21.89 -9.21 28.47
N ALA A 306 -21.46 -8.71 27.31
CA ALA A 306 -20.64 -9.46 26.36
C ALA A 306 -19.32 -9.86 27.03
N LYS A 307 -18.88 -11.10 26.79
CA LYS A 307 -17.57 -11.59 27.24
C LYS A 307 -16.47 -10.79 26.54
N ALA A 308 -15.53 -10.28 27.30
CA ALA A 308 -14.32 -9.66 26.82
C ALA A 308 -13.27 -10.76 26.63
N PHE A 309 -12.88 -10.97 25.38
CA PHE A 309 -11.78 -11.87 25.03
C PHE A 309 -10.47 -11.09 25.07
N HIS A 310 -9.38 -11.77 25.45
CA HIS A 310 -8.03 -11.18 25.45
C HIS A 310 -7.53 -10.77 24.04
N ILE A 311 -8.30 -11.12 22.99
CA ILE A 311 -8.04 -10.87 21.57
C ILE A 311 -8.95 -9.73 21.03
N ASP A 312 -9.80 -9.12 21.87
CA ASP A 312 -10.78 -8.12 21.44
C ASP A 312 -10.18 -6.81 20.92
N ASP A 313 -8.85 -6.60 21.00
CA ASP A 313 -8.18 -5.47 20.35
C ASP A 313 -8.37 -5.47 18.81
N PHE A 314 -8.63 -6.63 18.21
CA PHE A 314 -8.83 -6.78 16.76
C PHE A 314 -10.29 -7.05 16.37
N LEU A 315 -11.13 -7.46 17.32
CA LEU A 315 -12.52 -7.76 17.04
C LEU A 315 -13.37 -6.50 17.20
N VAL A 316 -14.15 -6.19 16.17
CA VAL A 316 -15.23 -5.21 16.26
C VAL A 316 -16.31 -5.77 17.20
N SER A 317 -16.08 -5.61 18.49
CA SER A 317 -17.05 -5.80 19.56
C SER A 317 -17.25 -4.47 20.25
N GLY A 318 -18.46 -3.95 20.11
CA GLY A 318 -18.93 -2.78 20.83
C GLY A 318 -20.43 -2.76 20.81
N CYS A 319 -21.02 -2.31 21.91
CA CYS A 319 -22.47 -2.30 22.11
C CYS A 319 -23.11 -0.99 21.64
N LYS A 320 -22.31 0.04 21.31
CA LYS A 320 -22.80 1.36 20.88
C LYS A 320 -22.02 1.91 19.69
N LEU A 321 -22.70 2.76 18.92
CA LEU A 321 -22.14 3.53 17.81
C LEU A 321 -21.82 4.96 18.26
N ARG A 322 -20.73 5.51 17.72
CA ARG A 322 -20.36 6.93 17.77
C ARG A 322 -19.61 7.30 16.49
N ASP A 323 -19.27 8.58 16.37
CA ASP A 323 -18.37 9.02 15.32
C ASP A 323 -16.93 8.62 15.64
N HIS A 324 -16.18 8.22 14.62
CA HIS A 324 -14.75 8.01 14.72
C HIS A 324 -14.06 9.33 15.07
N THR A 325 -13.13 9.27 16.03
CA THR A 325 -12.28 10.42 16.37
C THR A 325 -10.91 10.20 15.75
N PRO A 326 -10.48 10.99 14.75
CA PRO A 326 -9.15 10.87 14.16
C PRO A 326 -8.08 11.00 15.25
N ALA A 327 -7.15 10.05 15.32
CA ALA A 327 -5.95 10.20 16.11
C ALA A 327 -5.06 11.24 15.43
N ILE A 328 -4.72 12.33 16.13
CA ILE A 328 -3.75 13.32 15.66
C ILE A 328 -2.36 12.70 15.84
N THR A 329 -2.01 11.73 15.00
CA THR A 329 -0.63 11.30 14.80
C THR A 329 -0.04 12.15 13.68
N GLY A 330 1.14 12.70 13.85
CA GLY A 330 1.79 13.69 12.97
C GLY A 330 2.12 13.24 11.53
N SER A 331 1.40 12.27 10.97
CA SER A 331 1.67 11.59 9.70
C SER A 331 0.50 11.64 8.70
N SER A 332 -0.28 12.72 8.67
CA SER A 332 -1.23 13.00 7.56
C SER A 332 -0.55 13.81 6.43
N ARG A 333 0.71 13.48 6.10
CA ARG A 333 1.48 14.23 5.09
C ARG A 333 1.71 13.51 3.76
N SER A 334 1.26 12.27 3.57
CA SER A 334 1.78 11.46 2.44
C SER A 334 0.83 11.15 1.29
N LEU A 335 -0.34 11.78 1.18
CA LEU A 335 -1.15 11.75 -0.07
C LEU A 335 -1.68 13.14 -0.50
N ASN A 336 -1.55 14.14 0.37
CA ASN A 336 -2.02 15.52 0.12
C ASN A 336 -1.14 16.32 -0.86
N LYS A 337 0.04 15.78 -1.26
CA LYS A 337 0.99 16.49 -2.13
C LYS A 337 0.73 16.30 -3.62
N GLU A 338 0.10 15.20 -4.03
CA GLU A 338 -0.09 14.86 -5.46
C GLU A 338 -1.51 15.15 -5.99
N LEU A 339 -2.53 15.20 -5.11
CA LEU A 339 -3.94 15.34 -5.50
C LEU A 339 -4.57 16.73 -5.28
N GLY A 340 -3.74 17.76 -5.04
CA GLY A 340 -4.21 19.13 -4.86
C GLY A 340 -4.70 19.39 -3.43
N SER A 341 -3.84 20.05 -2.66
CA SER A 341 -4.10 20.51 -1.29
C SER A 341 -5.27 21.51 -1.24
N GLY A 342 -6.41 21.10 -0.71
CA GLY A 342 -7.44 21.98 -0.18
C GLY A 342 -7.77 21.56 1.25
N ARG A 343 -8.11 22.50 2.15
CA ARG A 343 -8.75 22.08 3.41
C ARG A 343 -10.16 21.62 3.07
N ALA A 344 -10.62 20.59 3.78
CA ALA A 344 -12.01 20.16 3.71
C ALA A 344 -12.94 21.32 4.16
N PRO A 345 -14.08 21.55 3.49
CA PRO A 345 -15.03 22.55 3.91
C PRO A 345 -15.68 22.14 5.25
N SER A 346 -16.17 23.13 6.02
CA SER A 346 -16.74 22.90 7.36
C SER A 346 -17.99 22.01 7.32
N ASN A 347 -18.74 22.04 6.23
CA ASN A 347 -19.94 21.23 5.97
C ASN A 347 -19.64 19.92 5.22
N LEU A 348 -18.38 19.51 5.05
CA LEU A 348 -18.01 18.30 4.29
C LEU A 348 -18.80 17.07 4.73
N GLN A 349 -18.99 16.89 6.04
CA GLN A 349 -19.73 15.74 6.56
C GLN A 349 -21.20 15.74 6.13
N GLU A 350 -21.82 16.91 6.01
CA GLU A 350 -23.20 17.06 5.56
C GLU A 350 -23.31 16.71 4.07
N ILE A 351 -22.37 17.20 3.25
CA ILE A 351 -22.26 16.88 1.82
C ILE A 351 -22.12 15.36 1.63
N VAL A 352 -21.19 14.73 2.35
CA VAL A 352 -20.95 13.28 2.27
C VAL A 352 -22.19 12.49 2.68
N ASN A 353 -22.85 12.88 3.78
CA ASN A 353 -24.06 12.19 4.24
C ASN A 353 -25.20 12.30 3.22
N MET A 354 -25.41 13.49 2.66
CA MET A 354 -26.41 13.73 1.62
C MET A 354 -26.16 12.80 0.43
N CYS A 355 -24.93 12.79 -0.10
CA CYS A 355 -24.55 11.91 -1.21
C CYS A 355 -24.75 10.42 -0.85
N ASP A 356 -24.31 9.97 0.33
CA ASP A 356 -24.48 8.58 0.76
C ASP A 356 -25.95 8.17 0.89
N THR A 357 -26.82 9.06 1.40
CA THR A 357 -28.28 8.82 1.47
C THR A 357 -28.91 8.70 0.09
N THR A 358 -28.60 9.60 -0.84
CA THR A 358 -29.09 9.55 -2.22
C THR A 358 -28.57 8.33 -2.97
N ILE A 359 -27.31 7.94 -2.72
CA ILE A 359 -26.70 6.76 -3.34
C ILE A 359 -27.38 5.47 -2.88
N ARG A 360 -27.64 5.36 -1.57
CA ARG A 360 -28.23 4.16 -0.95
C ARG A 360 -29.73 4.04 -1.14
N ALA A 361 -30.47 5.14 -1.21
CA ALA A 361 -31.90 5.12 -1.52
C ALA A 361 -32.21 4.44 -2.86
N ALA A 362 -31.26 4.47 -3.81
CA ALA A 362 -31.35 3.84 -5.12
C ALA A 362 -30.90 2.36 -5.16
N SER A 363 -30.36 1.80 -4.07
CA SER A 363 -29.92 0.40 -4.00
C SER A 363 -30.81 -0.38 -3.02
N PRO A 364 -31.42 -1.52 -3.40
CA PRO A 364 -32.19 -2.31 -2.46
C PRO A 364 -31.27 -2.72 -1.30
N ALA A 365 -31.74 -2.46 -0.07
CA ALA A 365 -31.00 -2.72 1.16
C ALA A 365 -30.47 -4.16 1.16
N THR A 366 -29.17 -4.32 0.90
CA THR A 366 -28.46 -5.54 1.23
C THR A 366 -28.59 -5.72 2.73
N ARG A 367 -29.34 -6.76 3.11
CA ARG A 367 -29.68 -7.15 4.48
C ARG A 367 -28.65 -6.64 5.49
N ASP A 368 -29.16 -5.86 6.44
CA ASP A 368 -28.54 -5.71 7.75
C ASP A 368 -28.42 -7.13 8.29
N ASN A 369 -27.28 -7.78 8.08
CA ASN A 369 -26.97 -9.02 8.76
C ASN A 369 -26.77 -8.62 10.21
N GLY A 370 -27.88 -8.61 10.95
CA GLY A 370 -27.91 -8.50 12.40
C GLY A 370 -26.79 -9.34 12.96
N GLY A 371 -26.03 -8.75 13.88
CA GLY A 371 -24.74 -9.23 14.35
C GLY A 371 -24.67 -10.76 14.36
N LEU A 372 -23.96 -11.32 13.38
CA LEU A 372 -23.57 -12.71 13.41
C LEU A 372 -22.64 -12.86 14.61
N GLN A 373 -23.24 -13.27 15.73
CA GLN A 373 -22.52 -13.63 16.94
C GLN A 373 -21.47 -14.68 16.56
N LEU A 374 -20.28 -14.59 17.15
CA LEU A 374 -19.20 -15.57 17.01
C LEU A 374 -19.68 -17.05 17.08
N GLN A 375 -20.79 -17.30 17.77
CA GLN A 375 -21.47 -18.60 17.84
C GLN A 375 -21.93 -19.15 16.48
N THR A 376 -22.33 -18.32 15.53
CA THR A 376 -22.82 -18.75 14.20
C THR A 376 -21.71 -19.19 13.24
N LEU A 377 -20.46 -18.74 13.45
CA LEU A 377 -19.28 -19.26 12.75
C LEU A 377 -18.87 -20.65 13.27
N PHE A 378 -19.36 -21.03 14.45
CA PHE A 378 -19.08 -22.30 15.13
C PHE A 378 -20.39 -23.00 15.55
N GLU A 379 -21.40 -23.03 14.68
CA GLU A 379 -22.50 -23.98 14.86
C GLU A 379 -21.92 -25.39 14.71
N TRP A 380 -21.61 -26.02 15.85
CA TRP A 380 -21.40 -27.45 15.92
C TRP A 380 -22.66 -28.09 15.38
N PRO A 381 -22.60 -28.90 14.30
CA PRO A 381 -23.76 -29.70 13.96
C PRO A 381 -24.09 -30.54 15.18
N GLU A 382 -25.37 -30.63 15.54
CA GLU A 382 -25.87 -31.69 16.41
C GLU A 382 -25.41 -33.01 15.79
N SER A 383 -24.29 -33.52 16.32
CA SER A 383 -23.64 -34.81 16.05
C SER A 383 -23.91 -35.45 14.67
N PRO A 384 -23.04 -35.26 13.66
CA PRO A 384 -23.04 -36.14 12.50
C PRO A 384 -22.11 -37.34 12.71
N GLU A 385 -22.67 -38.54 12.52
CA GLU A 385 -22.04 -39.84 12.22
C GLU A 385 -20.79 -40.25 13.02
N MET A 386 -20.83 -40.08 14.34
CA MET A 386 -19.89 -40.73 15.26
C MET A 386 -20.11 -42.25 15.38
N SER A 387 -21.22 -42.79 14.85
CA SER A 387 -21.66 -44.17 15.10
C SER A 387 -20.77 -45.24 14.47
N GLU A 388 -20.23 -45.05 13.27
CA GLU A 388 -19.44 -46.09 12.59
C GLU A 388 -18.02 -46.24 13.18
N VAL A 389 -17.39 -45.12 13.54
CA VAL A 389 -16.07 -45.11 14.17
C VAL A 389 -16.17 -45.52 15.65
N GLU A 390 -17.23 -45.11 16.37
CA GLU A 390 -17.48 -45.58 17.72
C GLU A 390 -17.84 -47.07 17.76
N ALA A 391 -18.58 -47.61 16.79
CA ALA A 391 -18.88 -49.04 16.73
C ALA A 391 -17.61 -49.89 16.51
N CYS A 392 -16.70 -49.44 15.63
CA CYS A 392 -15.47 -50.17 15.32
C CYS A 392 -14.44 -50.10 16.46
N LEU A 393 -14.31 -48.95 17.14
CA LEU A 393 -13.49 -48.81 18.35
C LEU A 393 -14.11 -49.52 19.56
N ALA A 394 -15.44 -49.46 19.73
CA ALA A 394 -16.12 -50.07 20.86
C ALA A 394 -16.01 -51.60 20.84
N MET A 395 -16.09 -52.26 19.68
CA MET A 395 -15.94 -53.72 19.60
C MET A 395 -14.56 -54.21 20.03
N HIS A 396 -13.49 -53.57 19.54
CA HIS A 396 -12.11 -53.97 19.90
C HIS A 396 -11.77 -53.66 21.36
N VAL A 397 -12.29 -52.55 21.89
CA VAL A 397 -12.00 -52.10 23.26
C VAL A 397 -12.84 -52.85 24.31
N LYS A 398 -14.08 -53.26 24.02
CA LYS A 398 -14.89 -54.07 24.96
C LYS A 398 -14.22 -55.42 25.23
N LYS A 399 -13.68 -56.06 24.19
CA LYS A 399 -12.95 -57.33 24.27
C LYS A 399 -11.63 -57.20 25.03
N ALA A 400 -10.90 -56.10 24.85
CA ALA A 400 -9.66 -55.84 25.58
C ALA A 400 -9.87 -55.42 27.05
N LEU A 401 -11.01 -54.77 27.37
CA LEU A 401 -11.38 -54.37 28.74
C LEU A 401 -11.92 -55.52 29.59
N SER A 402 -12.59 -56.50 28.99
CA SER A 402 -13.08 -57.70 29.69
C SER A 402 -11.93 -58.61 30.13
N ASP A 403 -10.83 -58.65 29.38
CA ASP A 403 -9.70 -59.55 29.63
C ASP A 403 -8.60 -58.91 30.51
N CYS A 404 -8.82 -57.71 31.06
CA CYS A 404 -7.80 -56.96 31.80
C CYS A 404 -7.99 -57.02 33.33
N PRO A 405 -7.18 -57.80 34.07
CA PRO A 405 -7.44 -58.09 35.48
C PRO A 405 -7.21 -56.89 36.44
N SER A 406 -6.36 -55.91 36.09
CA SER A 406 -6.00 -54.83 37.03
C SER A 406 -6.80 -53.51 36.84
N PRO A 407 -7.31 -52.89 37.93
CA PRO A 407 -8.04 -51.62 37.86
C PRO A 407 -7.21 -50.45 37.30
N ARG A 408 -5.89 -50.49 37.51
CA ARG A 408 -4.95 -49.44 37.09
C ARG A 408 -4.77 -49.43 35.56
N ARG A 409 -4.65 -50.62 34.94
CA ARG A 409 -4.61 -50.73 33.46
C ARG A 409 -5.92 -50.29 32.83
N ARG A 410 -7.08 -50.59 33.43
CA ARG A 410 -8.38 -50.13 32.92
C ARG A 410 -8.50 -48.60 32.88
N ARG A 411 -7.96 -47.88 33.86
CA ARG A 411 -7.90 -46.40 33.83
C ARG A 411 -6.97 -45.88 32.74
N GLN A 412 -5.80 -46.51 32.57
CA GLN A 412 -4.83 -46.16 31.53
C GLN A 412 -5.40 -46.36 30.12
N TRP A 413 -6.13 -47.47 29.90
CA TRP A 413 -6.83 -47.73 28.63
C TRP A 413 -7.94 -46.72 28.35
N ARG A 414 -8.72 -46.30 29.37
CA ARG A 414 -9.72 -45.23 29.21
C ARG A 414 -9.09 -43.87 28.87
N ALA A 415 -7.94 -43.56 29.46
CA ALA A 415 -7.20 -42.33 29.15
C ALA A 415 -6.65 -42.34 27.71
N LEU A 416 -6.08 -43.46 27.26
CA LEU A 416 -5.64 -43.65 25.87
C LEU A 416 -6.82 -43.58 24.88
N GLN A 417 -7.99 -44.09 25.28
CA GLN A 417 -9.21 -44.00 24.48
C GLN A 417 -9.69 -42.54 24.33
N LEU A 418 -9.64 -41.74 25.40
CA LEU A 418 -9.95 -40.31 25.32
C LEU A 418 -8.93 -39.57 24.43
N GLN A 419 -7.64 -39.85 24.59
CA GLN A 419 -6.59 -39.24 23.76
C GLN A 419 -6.75 -39.59 22.28
N GLU A 420 -7.10 -40.83 21.95
CA GLU A 420 -7.32 -41.24 20.56
C GLU A 420 -8.61 -40.64 19.99
N LYS A 421 -9.69 -40.56 20.80
CA LYS A 421 -10.90 -39.81 20.43
C LYS A 421 -10.61 -38.34 20.12
N ASP A 422 -9.80 -37.69 20.93
CA ASP A 422 -9.41 -36.29 20.71
C ASP A 422 -8.46 -36.14 19.52
N ARG A 423 -7.53 -37.09 19.30
CA ARG A 423 -6.67 -37.12 18.10
C ARG A 423 -7.50 -37.22 16.82
N ILE A 424 -8.51 -38.09 16.80
CA ILE A 424 -9.42 -38.27 15.66
C ILE A 424 -10.28 -37.01 15.45
N ARG A 425 -10.81 -36.41 16.52
CA ARG A 425 -11.55 -35.13 16.44
C ARG A 425 -10.69 -34.02 15.84
N VAL A 426 -9.48 -33.83 16.36
CA VAL A 426 -8.52 -32.83 15.85
C VAL A 426 -8.21 -33.11 14.39
N HIS A 427 -7.90 -34.36 14.02
CA HIS A 427 -7.64 -34.72 12.62
C HIS A 427 -8.83 -34.43 11.70
N HIS A 428 -10.06 -34.70 12.15
CA HIS A 428 -11.26 -34.46 11.35
C HIS A 428 -11.56 -32.97 11.20
N VAL A 429 -11.41 -32.19 12.28
CA VAL A 429 -11.49 -30.72 12.24
C VAL A 429 -10.42 -30.14 11.32
N THR A 430 -9.16 -30.57 11.43
CA THR A 430 -8.07 -30.14 10.55
C THR A 430 -8.36 -30.51 9.09
N LYS A 431 -8.86 -31.72 8.81
CA LYS A 431 -9.22 -32.15 7.46
C LYS A 431 -10.39 -31.34 6.87
N ARG A 432 -11.39 -30.98 7.69
CA ARG A 432 -12.51 -30.11 7.28
C ARG A 432 -12.07 -28.67 7.04
N LEU A 433 -11.22 -28.11 7.91
CA LEU A 433 -10.61 -26.79 7.73
C LEU A 433 -9.74 -26.74 6.47
N LEU A 434 -8.96 -27.80 6.21
CA LEU A 434 -8.20 -27.95 4.98
C LEU A 434 -9.10 -28.14 3.74
N GLY A 435 -10.24 -28.81 3.89
CA GLY A 435 -11.26 -28.97 2.84
C GLY A 435 -11.97 -27.66 2.49
N LEU A 436 -12.38 -26.88 3.50
CA LEU A 436 -12.91 -25.53 3.33
C LEU A 436 -11.86 -24.61 2.67
N ARG A 437 -10.59 -24.73 3.07
CA ARG A 437 -9.44 -24.04 2.45
C ARG A 437 -9.23 -24.43 0.99
N LYS A 438 -9.51 -25.68 0.60
CA LYS A 438 -9.47 -26.15 -0.81
C LYS A 438 -10.66 -25.63 -1.62
N ASN A 439 -11.86 -25.59 -1.06
CA ASN A 439 -13.05 -25.09 -1.75
C ASN A 439 -13.04 -23.55 -1.90
N LEU A 440 -12.31 -22.83 -1.05
CA LEU A 440 -12.00 -21.40 -1.21
C LEU A 440 -10.86 -21.13 -2.22
N ALA A 441 -10.09 -22.15 -2.61
CA ALA A 441 -8.94 -22.01 -3.51
C ALA A 441 -9.29 -22.05 -5.00
N SER A 442 -10.54 -22.35 -5.38
CA SER A 442 -11.00 -22.46 -6.77
C SER A 442 -11.41 -21.11 -7.40
N SER A 443 -11.46 -20.02 -6.64
CA SER A 443 -11.70 -18.69 -7.22
C SER A 443 -10.39 -18.08 -7.73
N VAL A 444 -10.34 -17.79 -9.03
CA VAL A 444 -9.25 -17.12 -9.77
C VAL A 444 -8.86 -15.77 -9.14
N VAL A 445 -9.70 -15.21 -8.28
CA VAL A 445 -9.44 -13.97 -7.53
C VAL A 445 -8.42 -14.20 -6.40
N MET A 446 -8.39 -15.35 -5.73
CA MET A 446 -7.41 -15.58 -4.66
C MET A 446 -5.98 -15.82 -5.14
N SER A 447 -5.72 -16.22 -6.39
CA SER A 447 -4.34 -16.33 -6.88
C SER A 447 -3.66 -14.96 -6.98
N ARG A 448 -4.40 -13.92 -7.37
CA ARG A 448 -3.94 -12.51 -7.35
C ARG A 448 -3.87 -11.91 -5.94
N TRP A 449 -4.83 -12.21 -5.06
CA TRP A 449 -4.84 -11.69 -3.69
C TRP A 449 -3.90 -12.45 -2.72
N ARG A 450 -3.41 -13.65 -3.07
CA ARG A 450 -2.41 -14.41 -2.30
C ARG A 450 -0.98 -13.89 -2.48
N GLN A 451 -0.72 -13.04 -3.47
CA GLN A 451 0.64 -12.66 -3.86
C GLN A 451 1.16 -11.38 -3.19
N GLN A 452 0.30 -10.54 -2.59
CA GLN A 452 0.74 -9.39 -1.81
C GLN A 452 0.91 -9.78 -0.32
N ALA A 453 2.13 -9.59 0.19
CA ALA A 453 2.52 -9.50 1.60
C ALA A 453 2.84 -10.77 2.44
N ARG A 454 3.01 -11.97 1.86
CA ARG A 454 3.65 -13.07 2.63
C ARG A 454 5.12 -13.23 2.25
N ASP A 455 5.98 -13.12 3.27
CA ASP A 455 7.40 -13.44 3.19
C ASP A 455 7.61 -14.82 2.53
N ALA A 456 8.60 -14.89 1.67
CA ALA A 456 8.79 -16.06 0.84
C ALA A 456 10.25 -16.27 0.46
N LEU A 457 10.59 -17.55 0.39
CA LEU A 457 11.82 -18.08 -0.16
C LEU A 457 11.50 -18.68 -1.53
N PHE A 458 12.27 -18.29 -2.54
CA PHE A 458 12.21 -18.81 -3.90
C PHE A 458 13.42 -19.68 -4.16
N ARG A 459 13.18 -20.78 -4.87
CA ARG A 459 14.23 -21.64 -5.41
C ARG A 459 13.95 -21.94 -6.85
N CYS A 460 14.92 -21.67 -7.70
CA CYS A 460 14.81 -21.81 -9.15
C CYS A 460 16.04 -22.54 -9.70
N HIS A 461 15.85 -23.27 -10.78
CA HIS A 461 16.93 -23.85 -11.58
C HIS A 461 16.72 -23.43 -13.02
N VAL A 462 17.73 -22.82 -13.63
CA VAL A 462 17.67 -22.32 -15.01
C VAL A 462 19.00 -22.65 -15.69
N GLY A 463 18.97 -23.55 -16.67
CA GLY A 463 20.20 -24.09 -17.26
C GLY A 463 21.13 -24.62 -16.15
N ASN A 464 22.39 -24.23 -16.21
CA ASN A 464 23.40 -24.54 -15.18
C ASN A 464 23.38 -23.60 -13.95
N LEU A 465 22.35 -22.75 -13.78
CA LEU A 465 22.25 -21.86 -12.61
C LEU A 465 21.33 -22.44 -11.54
N ARG A 466 21.81 -22.41 -10.29
CA ARG A 466 21.01 -22.64 -9.09
C ARG A 466 20.75 -21.31 -8.42
N ILE A 467 19.48 -20.94 -8.28
CA ILE A 467 19.06 -19.62 -7.80
C ILE A 467 18.25 -19.78 -6.51
N SER A 468 18.55 -18.96 -5.50
CA SER A 468 17.69 -18.78 -4.33
C SER A 468 17.49 -17.31 -4.03
N GLY A 469 16.23 -16.89 -3.90
CA GLY A 469 15.85 -15.53 -3.55
C GLY A 469 14.98 -15.50 -2.30
N VAL A 470 15.04 -14.42 -1.54
CA VAL A 470 14.26 -14.25 -0.31
C VAL A 470 13.63 -12.86 -0.27
N MET A 471 12.40 -12.81 0.21
CA MET A 471 11.65 -11.59 0.51
C MET A 471 11.14 -11.71 1.95
N ALA A 472 11.53 -10.77 2.82
CA ALA A 472 11.14 -10.80 4.22
C ALA A 472 10.84 -9.39 4.77
N ARG A 473 9.64 -9.22 5.34
CA ARG A 473 9.22 -8.05 6.10
C ARG A 473 8.59 -8.49 7.42
N SER A 474 7.59 -9.36 7.36
CA SER A 474 6.85 -9.81 8.55
C SER A 474 7.71 -10.64 9.51
N THR A 475 8.64 -11.45 8.98
CA THR A 475 9.59 -12.26 9.75
C THR A 475 10.55 -11.37 10.55
N VAL A 476 11.01 -10.27 9.93
CA VAL A 476 11.88 -9.27 10.55
C VAL A 476 11.14 -8.54 11.66
N GLN A 477 9.90 -8.12 11.37
CA GLN A 477 9.02 -7.48 12.35
C GLN A 477 8.75 -8.39 13.56
N ASN A 478 8.43 -9.67 13.34
CA ASN A 478 8.18 -10.63 14.41
C ASN A 478 9.41 -10.82 15.31
N ALA A 479 10.61 -10.89 14.70
CA ALA A 479 11.85 -10.95 15.45
C ALA A 479 12.08 -9.67 16.27
N ALA A 480 11.88 -8.48 15.70
CA ALA A 480 12.04 -7.22 16.42
C ALA A 480 11.10 -7.12 17.63
N GLN A 481 9.82 -7.44 17.44
CA GLN A 481 8.79 -7.41 18.48
C GLN A 481 9.10 -8.35 19.65
N ARG A 482 9.49 -9.60 19.36
CA ARG A 482 9.84 -10.60 20.37
C ARG A 482 11.00 -10.17 21.24
N TRP A 483 11.97 -9.48 20.64
CA TRP A 483 13.14 -8.96 21.34
C TRP A 483 12.95 -7.53 21.86
N HIS A 484 11.72 -7.01 21.86
CA HIS A 484 11.36 -5.67 22.34
C HIS A 484 12.18 -4.53 21.72
N ARG A 485 12.49 -4.65 20.42
CA ARG A 485 13.24 -3.64 19.66
C ARG A 485 12.33 -2.91 18.67
N PRO A 486 12.64 -1.64 18.34
CA PRO A 486 11.94 -0.96 17.26
C PRO A 486 12.08 -1.74 15.94
N ASN A 487 10.97 -1.88 15.22
CA ASN A 487 10.94 -2.57 13.93
C ASN A 487 11.88 -1.90 12.93
N ASN A 488 11.85 -0.57 12.87
CA ASN A 488 12.77 0.28 12.13
C ASN A 488 13.96 0.66 13.02
N SER A 489 14.91 -0.25 13.19
CA SER A 489 16.20 0.02 13.84
C SER A 489 17.36 -0.56 13.03
N PRO A 490 18.58 0.01 13.13
CA PRO A 490 19.77 -0.55 12.50
C PRO A 490 20.03 -2.01 12.92
N ALA A 491 19.68 -2.38 14.15
CA ALA A 491 19.81 -3.76 14.62
C ALA A 491 18.83 -4.70 13.91
N SER A 492 17.58 -4.28 13.70
CA SER A 492 16.58 -5.04 12.94
C SER A 492 16.99 -5.19 11.48
N GLN A 493 17.53 -4.12 10.89
CA GLN A 493 18.10 -4.11 9.54
C GLN A 493 19.21 -5.15 9.38
N LEU A 494 20.23 -5.05 10.24
CA LEU A 494 21.38 -5.92 10.21
C LEU A 494 21.02 -7.39 10.42
N TRP A 495 20.11 -7.68 11.35
CA TRP A 495 19.61 -9.04 11.55
C TRP A 495 18.86 -9.56 10.31
N ALA A 496 18.07 -8.71 9.64
CA ALA A 496 17.33 -9.09 8.44
C ALA A 496 18.26 -9.49 7.29
N GLU A 497 19.34 -8.74 7.08
CA GLU A 497 20.31 -9.01 6.01
C GLU A 497 21.08 -10.31 6.24
N TYR A 498 21.55 -10.55 7.47
CA TYR A 498 22.18 -11.83 7.82
C TYR A 498 21.19 -13.00 7.79
N MET A 499 19.93 -12.75 8.14
CA MET A 499 18.87 -13.73 8.02
C MET A 499 18.62 -14.11 6.56
N ALA A 500 18.58 -13.14 5.65
CA ALA A 500 18.39 -13.37 4.23
C ALA A 500 19.43 -14.37 3.68
N GLY A 501 20.73 -14.15 3.95
CA GLY A 501 21.76 -15.09 3.50
C GLY A 501 21.66 -16.47 4.17
N THR A 502 21.29 -16.53 5.45
CA THR A 502 21.09 -17.82 6.16
C THR A 502 19.95 -18.62 5.54
N VAL A 503 18.85 -17.94 5.21
CA VAL A 503 17.67 -18.54 4.58
C VAL A 503 18.00 -19.03 3.17
N MET A 504 18.67 -18.21 2.37
CA MET A 504 19.10 -18.57 1.01
C MET A 504 19.99 -19.81 1.01
N LEU A 505 20.98 -19.87 1.91
CA LEU A 505 21.82 -21.05 2.07
C LEU A 505 21.00 -22.26 2.54
N SER A 506 20.12 -22.08 3.54
CA SER A 506 19.27 -23.16 4.08
C SER A 506 18.34 -23.76 3.04
N SER A 507 18.00 -22.97 2.01
CA SER A 507 17.17 -23.43 0.91
C SER A 507 17.78 -24.68 0.27
N PHE A 508 19.08 -24.77 0.06
CA PHE A 508 19.65 -25.89 -0.71
C PHE A 508 19.60 -27.26 0.00
N TYR A 509 19.20 -27.29 1.27
CA TYR A 509 19.14 -28.49 2.12
C TYR A 509 17.75 -29.15 2.12
N LYS A 510 17.62 -30.28 2.84
CA LYS A 510 16.41 -31.12 2.81
C LYS A 510 15.78 -31.28 4.20
N GLY A 511 14.45 -31.32 4.24
CA GLY A 511 13.69 -31.71 5.43
C GLY A 511 13.96 -30.80 6.64
N GLN A 512 14.47 -31.39 7.72
CA GLN A 512 14.80 -30.72 8.98
C GLN A 512 16.30 -30.41 9.15
N GLU A 513 17.08 -30.51 8.08
CA GLU A 513 18.42 -29.94 8.07
C GLU A 513 18.34 -28.43 8.28
N ARG A 514 19.32 -27.90 9.00
CA ARG A 514 19.27 -26.52 9.48
C ARG A 514 20.64 -25.88 9.42
N ILE A 515 20.62 -24.60 9.09
CA ILE A 515 21.79 -23.74 9.04
C ILE A 515 21.73 -22.82 10.24
N LYS A 516 22.82 -22.76 10.98
CA LYS A 516 23.00 -21.83 12.10
C LYS A 516 24.08 -20.84 11.75
N LEU A 517 23.74 -19.56 11.77
CA LEU A 517 24.65 -18.45 11.68
C LEU A 517 24.85 -17.88 13.09
N THR A 518 26.11 -17.70 13.47
CA THR A 518 26.53 -16.89 14.61
C THR A 518 27.53 -15.86 14.13
N MET A 519 27.29 -14.58 14.41
CA MET A 519 28.22 -13.49 14.13
C MET A 519 28.56 -12.76 15.42
N ARG A 520 29.82 -12.40 15.60
CA ARG A 520 30.27 -11.52 16.69
C ARG A 520 31.13 -10.41 16.13
N GLY A 521 31.10 -9.23 16.73
CA GLY A 521 31.89 -8.09 16.29
C GLY A 521 32.19 -7.11 17.41
N GLN A 522 32.77 -5.97 17.04
CA GLN A 522 33.11 -4.92 17.99
C GLN A 522 31.86 -4.41 18.72
N ASP A 523 30.83 -3.95 18.00
CA ASP A 523 29.60 -3.38 18.59
C ASP A 523 28.42 -4.36 18.63
N VAL A 524 28.66 -5.60 18.20
CA VAL A 524 27.67 -6.68 18.18
C VAL A 524 28.14 -7.82 19.07
N HIS A 525 27.42 -8.07 20.16
CA HIS A 525 27.70 -9.21 21.04
C HIS A 525 27.44 -10.53 20.31
N GLU A 526 26.28 -10.62 19.64
CA GLU A 526 25.89 -11.83 18.92
C GLU A 526 24.76 -11.52 17.92
N VAL A 527 24.95 -11.86 16.64
CA VAL A 527 23.83 -12.15 15.72
C VAL A 527 23.66 -13.65 15.70
N TYR A 528 22.44 -14.13 15.95
CA TYR A 528 22.09 -15.53 15.83
C TYR A 528 20.92 -15.68 14.85
N VAL A 529 21.10 -16.52 13.84
CA VAL A 529 20.02 -16.93 12.94
C VAL A 529 20.06 -18.44 12.75
N GLU A 530 18.91 -19.07 12.83
CA GLU A 530 18.72 -20.47 12.46
C GLU A 530 17.61 -20.57 11.44
N ALA A 531 17.91 -21.17 10.28
CA ALA A 531 16.97 -21.34 9.18
C ALA A 531 16.94 -22.77 8.67
N MET A 532 15.78 -23.18 8.15
CA MET A 532 15.53 -24.52 7.63
C MET A 532 14.95 -24.42 6.21
N ALA A 533 15.17 -25.44 5.39
CA ALA A 533 14.64 -25.51 4.02
C ALA A 533 13.09 -25.45 3.94
N ALA A 534 12.40 -25.68 5.06
CA ALA A 534 10.95 -25.55 5.20
C ALA A 534 10.44 -24.11 5.32
N GLY A 535 11.34 -23.12 5.42
CA GLY A 535 11.00 -21.71 5.62
C GLY A 535 10.77 -21.32 7.08
N GLU A 536 11.13 -22.19 8.03
CA GLU A 536 11.16 -21.87 9.46
C GLU A 536 12.45 -21.09 9.78
N VAL A 537 12.30 -19.89 10.33
CA VAL A 537 13.43 -19.04 10.74
C VAL A 537 13.26 -18.62 12.20
N ARG A 538 14.36 -18.56 12.95
CA ARG A 538 14.38 -17.90 14.25
C ARG A 538 15.73 -17.25 14.49
N GLY A 539 15.76 -16.28 15.37
CA GLY A 539 17.01 -15.60 15.64
C GLY A 539 16.86 -14.44 16.60
N LYS A 540 18.02 -13.86 16.90
CA LYS A 540 18.18 -12.66 17.71
C LYS A 540 19.40 -11.89 17.24
N ILE A 541 19.46 -10.63 17.64
CA ILE A 541 20.67 -9.84 17.59
C ILE A 541 20.80 -9.10 18.91
N ASP A 542 22.01 -9.14 19.46
CA ASP A 542 22.40 -8.49 20.68
C ASP A 542 23.51 -7.49 20.37
N VAL A 543 23.24 -6.22 20.63
CA VAL A 543 24.09 -5.07 20.28
C VAL A 543 24.49 -4.34 21.55
N ARG A 544 25.71 -3.78 21.58
CA ARG A 544 26.21 -3.07 22.77
C ARG A 544 25.44 -1.80 23.06
N ASP A 545 25.12 -1.04 22.02
CA ASP A 545 24.31 0.17 22.09
C ASP A 545 23.07 0.04 21.19
N PRO A 546 21.90 -0.27 21.77
CA PRO A 546 20.63 -0.37 21.03
C PRO A 546 20.13 0.96 20.45
N SER A 547 20.68 2.09 20.90
CA SER A 547 20.26 3.43 20.47
C SER A 547 21.12 4.00 19.33
N ALA A 548 22.18 3.29 18.95
CA ALA A 548 23.08 3.74 17.90
C ALA A 548 22.37 3.83 16.53
N THR A 549 22.64 4.90 15.79
CA THR A 549 22.12 5.15 14.44
C THR A 549 22.80 4.29 13.36
N SER A 550 23.92 3.66 13.69
CA SER A 550 24.60 2.68 12.85
C SER A 550 25.31 1.66 13.74
N ILE A 551 25.47 0.42 13.26
CA ILE A 551 26.15 -0.64 14.01
C ILE A 551 27.38 -1.08 13.20
N PRO A 552 28.57 -0.54 13.51
CA PRO A 552 29.80 -0.95 12.86
C PRO A 552 30.14 -2.39 13.23
N LEU A 553 30.35 -3.23 12.22
CA LEU A 553 30.77 -4.63 12.39
C LEU A 553 32.23 -4.83 11.94
N GLN A 554 33.09 -3.86 12.24
CA GLN A 554 34.52 -4.01 11.93
C GLN A 554 35.12 -5.15 12.77
N GLN A 555 35.98 -5.94 12.13
CA GLN A 555 36.72 -7.04 12.75
C GLN A 555 35.83 -8.13 13.38
N GLY A 556 34.71 -8.47 12.73
CA GLY A 556 33.83 -9.54 13.19
C GLY A 556 34.32 -10.95 12.85
N GLU A 557 33.72 -11.95 13.48
CA GLU A 557 33.85 -13.37 13.13
C GLU A 557 32.46 -13.94 12.80
N MET A 558 32.30 -14.40 11.55
CA MET A 558 31.11 -15.10 11.07
C MET A 558 31.35 -16.60 11.17
N GLN A 559 30.46 -17.31 11.85
CA GLN A 559 30.46 -18.76 11.94
C GLN A 559 29.15 -19.32 11.41
N VAL A 560 29.24 -20.23 10.45
CA VAL A 560 28.10 -20.94 9.87
C VAL A 560 28.25 -22.43 10.14
N ALA A 561 27.27 -23.01 10.85
CA ALA A 561 27.20 -24.43 11.15
C ALA A 561 26.05 -25.10 10.38
N LYS A 562 26.39 -26.12 9.60
CA LYS A 562 25.47 -26.96 8.84
C LYS A 562 25.16 -28.21 9.66
N ILE A 563 23.90 -28.36 10.08
CA ILE A 563 23.43 -29.51 10.85
C ILE A 563 22.64 -30.41 9.90
N LEU A 564 23.29 -31.48 9.44
CA LEU A 564 22.82 -32.36 8.38
C LEU A 564 22.36 -33.71 8.93
N TYR A 565 21.49 -34.38 8.18
CA TYR A 565 21.10 -35.74 8.55
C TYR A 565 22.28 -36.70 8.47
N GLY A 566 22.38 -37.61 9.44
CA GLY A 566 23.44 -38.62 9.50
C GLY A 566 24.83 -38.10 9.90
N ALA A 567 25.01 -36.79 10.08
CA ALA A 567 26.25 -36.22 10.59
C ALA A 567 26.26 -36.27 12.13
N ALA A 568 27.28 -36.90 12.72
CA ALA A 568 27.44 -36.97 14.17
C ALA A 568 27.76 -35.61 14.81
N LYS A 569 28.40 -34.71 14.05
CA LYS A 569 28.73 -33.34 14.46
C LYS A 569 28.38 -32.36 13.34
N PRO A 570 28.02 -31.10 13.67
CA PRO A 570 27.81 -30.06 12.67
C PRO A 570 29.08 -29.77 11.86
N TYR A 571 28.93 -29.45 10.58
CA TYR A 571 30.02 -28.91 9.77
C TYR A 571 30.06 -27.39 9.94
N THR A 572 31.15 -26.88 10.49
CA THR A 572 31.27 -25.47 10.83
C THR A 572 32.36 -24.81 9.99
N THR A 573 32.05 -23.66 9.40
CA THR A 573 33.01 -22.78 8.75
C THR A 573 33.00 -21.44 9.45
N SER A 574 34.18 -20.93 9.79
CA SER A 574 34.36 -19.58 10.30
C SER A 574 35.10 -18.72 9.27
N ILE A 575 34.65 -17.49 9.05
CA ILE A 575 35.34 -16.49 8.25
C ILE A 575 35.47 -15.19 9.05
N ARG A 576 36.43 -14.35 8.68
CA ARG A 576 36.50 -12.98 9.18
C ARG A 576 35.43 -12.14 8.50
N ALA A 577 34.60 -11.48 9.28
CA ALA A 577 33.57 -10.59 8.80
C ALA A 577 34.08 -9.14 8.74
N ILE A 578 33.77 -8.47 7.65
CA ILE A 578 34.03 -7.03 7.46
C ILE A 578 32.83 -6.18 7.88
N GLY A 579 31.66 -6.80 8.07
CA GLY A 579 30.45 -6.13 8.55
C GLY A 579 29.52 -5.63 7.46
N VAL A 580 29.74 -6.06 6.21
CA VAL A 580 28.84 -5.81 5.08
C VAL A 580 28.22 -7.15 4.71
N PRO A 581 26.95 -7.42 5.06
CA PRO A 581 26.37 -8.77 4.96
C PRO A 581 26.47 -9.40 3.58
N GLU A 582 26.27 -8.63 2.50
CA GLU A 582 26.46 -9.12 1.13
C GLU A 582 27.88 -9.66 0.90
N ALA A 583 28.91 -8.90 1.28
CA ALA A 583 30.32 -9.26 1.09
C ALA A 583 30.77 -10.37 2.06
N ASP A 584 30.22 -10.40 3.27
CA ASP A 584 30.49 -11.45 4.26
C ASP A 584 29.91 -12.79 3.76
N TRP A 585 28.69 -12.79 3.23
CA TRP A 585 28.12 -13.98 2.59
C TRP A 585 28.87 -14.39 1.32
N GLN A 586 29.30 -13.44 0.49
CA GLN A 586 30.14 -13.72 -0.68
C GLN A 586 31.43 -14.45 -0.25
N SER A 587 32.15 -13.90 0.74
CA SER A 587 33.36 -14.50 1.29
C SER A 587 33.12 -15.90 1.86
N PHE A 588 31.96 -16.12 2.49
CA PHE A 588 31.58 -17.44 3.00
C PHE A 588 31.41 -18.46 1.86
N TYR A 589 30.71 -18.08 0.77
CA TYR A 589 30.53 -18.97 -0.38
C TYR A 589 31.87 -19.32 -1.05
N ASP A 590 32.75 -18.33 -1.20
CA ASP A 590 34.08 -18.50 -1.80
C ASP A 590 34.95 -19.49 -1.00
N VAL A 591 34.88 -19.45 0.34
CA VAL A 591 35.67 -20.32 1.22
C VAL A 591 35.02 -21.69 1.46
N SER A 592 33.70 -21.72 1.74
CA SER A 592 32.99 -22.92 2.23
C SER A 592 32.43 -23.79 1.12
N GLU A 593 31.76 -23.18 0.13
CA GLU A 593 31.07 -23.92 -0.94
C GLU A 593 31.98 -24.11 -2.16
N GLN A 594 32.91 -23.19 -2.40
CA GLN A 594 33.85 -23.22 -3.54
C GLN A 594 33.13 -23.37 -4.90
N VAL A 595 31.90 -22.87 -4.96
CA VAL A 595 31.11 -22.76 -6.19
C VAL A 595 31.04 -21.29 -6.55
N PRO A 596 31.35 -20.88 -7.80
CA PRO A 596 31.19 -19.50 -8.23
C PRO A 596 29.76 -19.03 -7.94
N THR A 597 29.64 -18.04 -7.06
CA THR A 597 28.38 -17.57 -6.50
C THR A 597 28.31 -16.05 -6.60
N ILE A 598 27.18 -15.50 -7.04
CA ILE A 598 26.85 -14.08 -6.88
C ILE A 598 25.90 -13.98 -5.69
N VAL A 599 26.23 -13.13 -4.72
CA VAL A 599 25.36 -12.76 -3.60
C VAL A 599 24.92 -11.31 -3.75
N ARG A 600 23.63 -11.05 -3.56
CA ARG A 600 23.05 -9.70 -3.42
C ARG A 600 22.14 -9.68 -2.21
N ILE A 601 22.34 -8.73 -1.30
CA ILE A 601 21.49 -8.57 -0.11
C ILE A 601 21.26 -7.09 0.09
N ASN A 602 20.00 -6.68 0.19
CA ASN A 602 19.63 -5.31 0.46
C ASN A 602 18.47 -5.27 1.45
N SER A 603 18.40 -4.19 2.21
CA SER A 603 17.27 -3.91 3.09
C SER A 603 16.87 -2.44 2.96
N ALA A 604 15.56 -2.21 2.99
CA ALA A 604 14.96 -0.90 2.91
C ALA A 604 14.12 -0.63 4.16
N PHE A 605 14.26 0.59 4.67
CA PHE A 605 13.36 1.13 5.68
C PHE A 605 12.08 1.61 5.01
N ASP A 606 10.97 1.00 5.39
CA ASP A 606 9.65 1.59 5.18
C ASP A 606 9.34 2.51 6.38
N THR A 607 8.26 3.29 6.26
CA THR A 607 7.78 4.25 7.27
C THR A 607 7.68 3.69 8.70
N GLU A 608 7.46 2.38 8.88
CA GLU A 608 7.39 1.76 10.21
C GLU A 608 8.19 0.45 10.37
N ASP A 609 8.61 -0.21 9.27
CA ASP A 609 9.20 -1.55 9.31
C ASP A 609 10.46 -1.67 8.42
N VAL A 610 11.28 -2.68 8.67
CA VAL A 610 12.38 -3.08 7.77
C VAL A 610 11.87 -4.15 6.81
N SER A 611 12.09 -3.94 5.52
CA SER A 611 11.98 -4.96 4.48
C SER A 611 13.35 -5.38 4.00
N CYS A 612 13.54 -6.66 3.73
CA CYS A 612 14.79 -7.21 3.24
C CYS A 612 14.53 -8.11 2.04
N CYS A 613 15.37 -7.94 1.02
CA CYS A 613 15.43 -8.82 -0.13
C CYS A 613 16.85 -9.39 -0.25
N GLY A 614 16.95 -10.60 -0.77
CA GLY A 614 18.23 -11.23 -1.02
C GLY A 614 18.16 -12.18 -2.20
N LEU A 615 19.30 -12.35 -2.84
CA LEU A 615 19.49 -13.26 -3.96
C LEU A 615 20.86 -13.94 -3.90
N THR A 616 20.88 -15.23 -4.22
CA THR A 616 22.08 -16.03 -4.48
C THR A 616 21.94 -16.75 -5.80
N ILE A 617 22.96 -16.64 -6.64
CA ILE A 617 23.04 -17.36 -7.93
C ILE A 617 24.34 -18.13 -7.96
N GLN A 618 24.24 -19.43 -8.14
CA GLN A 618 25.39 -20.32 -8.18
C GLN A 618 25.51 -20.97 -9.55
N LYS A 619 26.71 -20.89 -10.13
CA LYS A 619 27.01 -21.58 -11.37
C LYS A 619 27.36 -23.03 -11.06
N MET A 620 26.46 -23.94 -11.38
CA MET A 620 26.70 -25.37 -11.27
C MET A 620 27.66 -25.84 -12.38
N PRO A 621 28.39 -26.95 -12.16
CA PRO A 621 29.23 -27.55 -13.19
C PRO A 621 28.45 -27.82 -14.49
N GLU A 622 29.14 -27.76 -15.61
CA GLU A 622 28.54 -27.95 -16.93
C GLU A 622 28.02 -29.39 -17.08
N GLU A 623 26.71 -29.55 -17.22
CA GLU A 623 26.09 -30.81 -17.61
C GLU A 623 25.60 -30.73 -19.05
N ALA A 624 25.79 -31.80 -19.82
CA ALA A 624 25.45 -31.90 -21.24
C ALA A 624 23.93 -31.81 -21.54
N GLN A 625 23.08 -31.78 -20.51
CA GLN A 625 21.62 -31.83 -20.63
C GLN A 625 20.92 -30.45 -20.51
N HIS A 626 21.66 -29.37 -20.26
CA HIS A 626 21.05 -28.05 -20.11
C HIS A 626 20.84 -27.36 -21.47
N ASP A 627 19.61 -26.88 -21.72
CA ASP A 627 19.25 -26.15 -22.94
C ASP A 627 20.06 -24.86 -23.14
N HIS A 628 20.53 -24.25 -22.05
CA HIS A 628 21.38 -23.05 -22.09
C HIS A 628 22.44 -23.10 -20.99
N GLN A 629 23.66 -22.66 -21.31
CA GLN A 629 24.77 -22.54 -20.36
C GLN A 629 25.08 -21.07 -20.14
N TYR A 630 24.91 -20.63 -18.90
CA TYR A 630 25.18 -19.27 -18.45
C TYR A 630 26.61 -19.14 -17.92
N GLN A 631 27.23 -18.01 -18.24
CA GLN A 631 28.41 -17.50 -17.55
C GLN A 631 27.98 -16.41 -16.57
N LEU A 632 28.57 -16.37 -15.38
CA LEU A 632 28.21 -15.36 -14.37
C LEU A 632 28.55 -13.94 -14.82
N ASP A 633 29.65 -13.77 -15.57
CA ASP A 633 30.11 -12.47 -16.06
C ASP A 633 29.18 -11.85 -17.13
N ASP A 634 28.40 -12.69 -17.83
CA ASP A 634 27.43 -12.24 -18.84
C ASP A 634 26.10 -11.77 -18.21
N LEU A 635 25.92 -12.01 -16.90
CA LEU A 635 24.72 -11.61 -16.19
C LEU A 635 24.78 -10.11 -15.84
N ARG A 636 23.62 -9.42 -15.90
CA ARG A 636 23.55 -7.95 -15.82
C ARG A 636 23.65 -7.38 -14.39
N PHE A 637 24.29 -8.08 -13.46
CA PHE A 637 24.39 -7.70 -12.03
C PHE A 637 25.39 -6.57 -11.73
N GLN A 638 26.21 -6.17 -12.71
CA GLN A 638 27.16 -5.06 -12.56
C GLN A 638 26.55 -3.69 -12.93
N ASN A 639 25.52 -3.68 -13.79
CA ASN A 639 24.94 -2.44 -14.33
C ASN A 639 23.58 -2.08 -13.72
N ASN A 640 22.99 -2.99 -12.95
CA ASN A 640 21.69 -2.81 -12.33
C ASN A 640 21.81 -2.85 -10.81
N GLU A 641 21.25 -1.85 -10.14
CA GLU A 641 21.22 -1.76 -8.69
C GLU A 641 20.25 -2.80 -8.10
N PHE A 642 20.63 -3.40 -6.98
CA PHE A 642 19.76 -4.32 -6.22
C PHE A 642 19.17 -3.56 -5.04
N ASP A 643 17.93 -3.11 -5.17
CA ASP A 643 17.28 -2.25 -4.19
C ASP A 643 16.00 -2.91 -3.64
N ALA A 644 15.98 -3.12 -2.32
CA ALA A 644 14.82 -3.66 -1.62
C ALA A 644 13.60 -2.73 -1.67
N SER A 645 13.77 -1.42 -1.88
CA SER A 645 12.67 -0.45 -1.97
C SER A 645 11.87 -0.58 -3.27
N LEU A 646 12.53 -1.02 -4.35
CA LEU A 646 11.90 -1.25 -5.66
C LEU A 646 11.23 -2.63 -5.72
N ILE A 647 11.70 -3.59 -4.94
CA ILE A 647 11.20 -4.96 -4.91
C ILE A 647 10.17 -5.08 -3.77
N ASN A 648 8.91 -4.82 -4.09
CA ASN A 648 7.85 -4.77 -3.08
C ASN A 648 7.20 -6.13 -2.80
N ASN A 649 7.22 -7.02 -3.78
CA ASN A 649 6.59 -8.33 -3.70
C ASN A 649 7.42 -9.42 -4.41
N SER A 650 6.93 -10.65 -4.32
CA SER A 650 7.59 -11.82 -4.90
C SER A 650 7.62 -11.84 -6.43
N SER A 651 6.60 -11.30 -7.08
CA SER A 651 6.58 -11.20 -8.56
C SER A 651 7.63 -10.20 -9.01
N ASP A 652 7.76 -9.05 -8.34
CA ASP A 652 8.79 -8.05 -8.64
C ASP A 652 10.20 -8.65 -8.58
N LEU A 653 10.48 -9.52 -7.59
CA LEU A 653 11.77 -10.21 -7.51
C LEU A 653 12.00 -11.18 -8.69
N MET A 654 10.96 -11.90 -9.13
CA MET A 654 11.07 -12.78 -10.30
C MET A 654 11.23 -12.00 -11.60
N ASP A 655 10.51 -10.89 -11.75
CA ASP A 655 10.61 -10.01 -12.90
C ASP A 655 12.00 -9.37 -12.97
N TYR A 656 12.53 -8.91 -11.83
CA TYR A 656 13.90 -8.44 -11.70
C TYR A 656 14.92 -9.51 -12.11
N LEU A 657 14.74 -10.77 -11.68
CA LEU A 657 15.63 -11.86 -12.09
C LEU A 657 15.56 -12.15 -13.60
N ASN A 658 14.38 -12.05 -14.21
CA ASN A 658 14.22 -12.22 -15.65
C ASN A 658 14.91 -11.12 -16.46
N GLU A 659 14.98 -9.90 -15.91
CA GLU A 659 15.73 -8.80 -16.53
C GLU A 659 17.25 -9.05 -16.45
N LEU A 660 17.73 -9.61 -15.33
CA LEU A 660 19.15 -9.84 -15.09
C LEU A 660 19.72 -11.10 -15.72
N ILE A 661 18.88 -12.11 -15.93
CA ILE A 661 19.25 -13.40 -16.50
C ILE A 661 18.47 -13.55 -17.81
N PRO A 662 19.05 -13.10 -18.94
CA PRO A 662 18.38 -13.20 -20.23
C PRO A 662 17.95 -14.64 -20.54
N LYS A 663 16.74 -14.80 -21.08
CA LYS A 663 16.15 -16.11 -21.45
C LYS A 663 15.87 -17.06 -20.27
N ALA A 664 15.89 -16.59 -19.02
CA ALA A 664 15.61 -17.45 -17.88
C ALA A 664 14.13 -17.89 -17.77
N ASP A 665 13.20 -17.03 -18.21
CA ASP A 665 11.74 -17.27 -18.18
C ASP A 665 11.25 -17.77 -16.81
N LEU A 666 11.76 -17.16 -15.73
CA LEU A 666 11.37 -17.46 -14.35
C LEU A 666 9.91 -17.10 -14.13
N SER A 667 9.13 -18.09 -13.70
CA SER A 667 7.71 -17.95 -13.39
C SER A 667 7.33 -18.91 -12.26
N GLU A 668 6.09 -18.85 -11.78
CA GLU A 668 5.61 -19.79 -10.76
C GLU A 668 5.66 -21.27 -11.20
N LYS A 669 5.86 -21.56 -12.49
CA LYS A 669 5.93 -22.92 -13.03
C LYS A 669 7.30 -23.58 -12.80
N ASN A 670 8.39 -22.81 -12.84
CA ASN A 670 9.76 -23.31 -12.70
C ASN A 670 10.44 -22.86 -11.38
N CYS A 671 9.82 -21.94 -10.64
CA CYS A 671 10.25 -21.51 -9.32
C CYS A 671 9.43 -22.19 -8.23
N ARG A 672 10.11 -22.87 -7.30
CA ARG A 672 9.49 -23.35 -6.07
C ARG A 672 9.42 -22.22 -5.05
N ARG A 673 8.21 -21.85 -4.64
CA ARG A 673 7.95 -20.91 -3.55
C ARG A 673 7.75 -21.66 -2.24
N VAL A 674 8.47 -21.24 -1.20
CA VAL A 674 8.35 -21.72 0.17
C VAL A 674 7.98 -20.53 1.05
N PRO A 675 6.87 -20.59 1.81
CA PRO A 675 6.55 -19.52 2.76
C PRO A 675 7.63 -19.39 3.82
N LEU A 676 7.98 -18.16 4.19
CA LEU A 676 8.96 -17.88 5.22
C LEU A 676 8.24 -17.34 6.45
N ASP A 677 8.48 -17.95 7.62
CA ASP A 677 7.84 -17.51 8.87
C ASP A 677 8.86 -17.54 10.03
N PHE A 678 8.75 -16.56 10.93
CA PHE A 678 9.44 -16.64 12.21
C PHE A 678 8.80 -17.72 13.07
N PHE A 679 9.52 -18.81 13.32
CA PHE A 679 9.00 -19.97 14.02
C PHE A 679 10.01 -20.58 15.00
N CYS A 680 9.61 -20.69 16.28
CA CYS A 680 10.40 -21.35 17.31
C CYS A 680 9.64 -22.55 17.88
N ARG A 681 10.33 -23.70 17.96
CA ARG A 681 9.78 -24.96 18.50
C ARG A 681 9.82 -25.03 20.03
N CYS A 682 10.00 -23.92 20.72
CA CYS A 682 9.89 -23.89 22.18
C CYS A 682 8.44 -24.11 22.61
N SER A 683 8.26 -24.72 23.77
CA SER A 683 6.96 -24.91 24.37
C SER A 683 7.13 -25.07 25.87
N LYS A 684 6.08 -24.74 26.63
CA LYS A 684 6.05 -24.98 28.09
C LYS A 684 6.34 -26.46 28.41
N LYS A 685 5.87 -27.39 27.58
CA LYS A 685 6.17 -28.83 27.74
C LYS A 685 7.67 -29.14 27.60
N ASN A 686 8.35 -28.56 26.61
CA ASN A 686 9.80 -28.77 26.44
C ASN A 686 10.60 -28.18 27.61
N TYR A 687 10.17 -27.04 28.15
CA TYR A 687 10.78 -26.45 29.34
C TYR A 687 10.49 -27.27 30.60
N ALA A 688 9.30 -27.85 30.73
CA ALA A 688 8.98 -28.77 31.82
C ALA A 688 9.92 -30.00 31.83
N THR A 689 10.19 -30.57 30.66
CA THR A 689 11.16 -31.67 30.52
C THR A 689 12.57 -31.23 30.91
N ARG A 690 13.02 -30.03 30.51
CA ARG A 690 14.32 -29.48 30.93
C ARG A 690 14.41 -29.24 32.44
N LEU A 691 13.33 -28.78 33.07
CA LEU A 691 13.26 -28.64 34.53
C LEU A 691 13.38 -30.00 35.23
N GLN A 692 12.79 -31.05 34.67
CA GLN A 692 12.94 -32.41 35.18
C GLN A 692 14.38 -32.93 35.02
N GLU A 693 15.08 -32.55 33.96
CA GLU A 693 16.48 -32.95 33.71
C GLU A 693 17.47 -32.38 34.73
N LEU A 694 17.15 -31.27 35.41
CA LEU A 694 17.94 -30.75 36.55
C LEU A 694 18.01 -31.73 37.73
N GLY A 695 17.05 -32.67 37.80
CA GLY A 695 16.94 -33.63 38.89
C GLY A 695 16.23 -33.06 40.11
N ARG A 696 15.91 -33.96 41.06
CA ARG A 696 15.02 -33.65 42.18
C ARG A 696 15.60 -32.62 43.15
N GLU A 697 16.90 -32.68 43.42
CA GLU A 697 17.54 -31.79 44.38
C GLU A 697 17.59 -30.35 43.88
N GLU A 698 18.02 -30.13 42.63
CA GLU A 698 18.09 -28.79 42.04
C GLU A 698 16.70 -28.20 41.83
N LEU A 699 15.75 -29.00 41.31
CA LEU A 699 14.38 -28.54 41.11
C LEU A 699 13.68 -28.21 42.45
N SER A 700 13.98 -28.97 43.52
CA SER A 700 13.45 -28.68 44.85
C SER A 700 14.02 -27.38 45.43
N LYS A 701 15.29 -27.07 45.17
CA LYS A 701 15.88 -25.79 45.57
C LYS A 701 15.21 -24.64 44.82
N VAL A 702 15.03 -24.78 43.50
CA VAL A 702 14.33 -23.79 42.67
C VAL A 702 12.90 -23.55 43.16
N ALA A 703 12.15 -24.62 43.47
CA ALA A 703 10.80 -24.50 44.00
C ALA A 703 10.76 -23.83 45.39
N MET A 704 11.74 -24.12 46.25
CA MET A 704 11.83 -23.54 47.60
C MET A 704 12.24 -22.06 47.58
N GLU A 705 13.21 -21.68 46.75
CA GLU A 705 13.72 -20.31 46.64
C GLU A 705 12.68 -19.35 46.06
N MET A 706 11.87 -19.83 45.12
CA MET A 706 10.87 -19.02 44.41
C MET A 706 9.51 -19.02 45.13
N GLY A 707 9.27 -20.01 45.98
CA GLY A 707 8.08 -20.09 46.83
C GLY A 707 6.77 -20.01 46.05
N SER A 708 5.82 -19.22 46.54
CA SER A 708 4.50 -19.05 45.90
C SER A 708 4.54 -18.24 44.61
N ALA A 709 5.65 -17.57 44.29
CA ALA A 709 5.77 -16.74 43.10
C ALA A 709 5.95 -17.55 41.81
N GLY A 710 6.43 -18.80 41.90
CA GLY A 710 6.74 -19.64 40.74
C GLY A 710 7.99 -19.17 39.98
N VAL A 711 8.22 -19.74 38.80
CA VAL A 711 9.41 -19.49 37.97
C VAL A 711 9.01 -19.07 36.57
N ASP A 712 9.61 -17.99 36.07
CA ASP A 712 9.52 -17.59 34.67
C ASP A 712 10.76 -18.05 33.90
N LEU A 713 10.55 -18.86 32.87
CA LEU A 713 11.61 -19.29 31.95
C LEU A 713 11.46 -18.59 30.61
N THR A 714 12.49 -17.86 30.20
CA THR A 714 12.53 -17.18 28.90
C THR A 714 13.31 -18.00 27.88
N CYS A 715 12.80 -18.05 26.66
CA CYS A 715 13.46 -18.76 25.57
C CYS A 715 14.62 -17.95 24.99
N HIS A 716 15.83 -18.49 25.07
CA HIS A 716 17.03 -17.84 24.54
C HIS A 716 17.01 -17.56 23.02
N PHE A 717 16.10 -18.20 22.26
CA PHE A 717 16.03 -18.07 20.79
C PHE A 717 14.91 -17.17 20.28
N CYS A 718 13.78 -17.08 20.97
CA CYS A 718 12.62 -16.31 20.52
C CYS A 718 12.04 -15.38 21.59
N ASN A 719 12.65 -15.34 22.78
CA ASN A 719 12.27 -14.55 23.93
C ASN A 719 10.85 -14.82 24.48
N ASP A 720 10.19 -15.91 24.08
CA ASP A 720 8.92 -16.31 24.70
C ASP A 720 9.13 -16.67 26.18
N ALA A 721 8.29 -16.15 27.05
CA ALA A 721 8.29 -16.44 28.48
C ALA A 721 7.27 -17.54 28.82
N TYR A 722 7.68 -18.48 29.67
CA TYR A 722 6.85 -19.56 30.19
C TYR A 722 6.85 -19.54 31.72
N HIS A 723 5.72 -19.18 32.30
CA HIS A 723 5.51 -19.19 33.74
C HIS A 723 5.18 -20.60 34.25
N PHE A 724 5.86 -21.04 35.30
CA PHE A 724 5.59 -22.26 36.05
C PHE A 724 5.18 -21.91 37.48
N SER A 725 3.93 -22.18 37.83
CA SER A 725 3.44 -21.96 39.20
C SER A 725 4.07 -22.94 40.19
N SER A 726 4.03 -22.63 41.48
CA SER A 726 4.50 -23.54 42.54
C SER A 726 3.86 -24.93 42.45
N GLY A 727 2.56 -25.00 42.19
CA GLY A 727 1.84 -26.27 42.01
C GLY A 727 2.34 -27.08 40.81
N GLU A 728 2.64 -26.42 39.69
CA GLU A 728 3.23 -27.09 38.52
C GLU A 728 4.65 -27.58 38.81
N LEU A 729 5.44 -26.86 39.62
CA LEU A 729 6.77 -27.31 40.06
C LEU A 729 6.67 -28.54 40.99
N ASP A 730 5.69 -28.57 41.90
CA ASP A 730 5.41 -29.71 42.78
C ASP A 730 4.95 -30.94 41.99
N GLU A 731 4.14 -30.74 40.95
CA GLU A 731 3.74 -31.81 40.03
C GLU A 731 4.96 -32.37 39.28
N LEU A 732 5.87 -31.51 38.81
CA LEU A 732 7.11 -31.93 38.18
C LEU A 732 8.00 -32.71 39.15
N LEU A 733 8.16 -32.25 40.40
CA LEU A 733 8.90 -32.97 41.45
C LEU A 733 8.29 -34.34 41.76
N SER A 734 6.96 -34.42 41.81
CA SER A 734 6.22 -35.67 42.06
C SER A 734 6.34 -36.67 40.91
N SER A 735 6.58 -36.19 39.69
CA SER A 735 6.76 -37.02 38.50
C SER A 735 8.16 -37.63 38.36
N LEU A 736 9.15 -37.11 39.11
CA LEU A 736 10.51 -37.65 39.12
C LEU A 736 10.57 -38.92 39.99
N PRO A 737 11.33 -39.96 39.57
CA PRO A 737 11.53 -41.15 40.39
C PRO A 737 12.16 -40.74 41.74
N ALA A 738 11.70 -41.35 42.84
CA ALA A 738 12.38 -41.21 44.12
C ALA A 738 13.80 -41.76 43.96
N GLY A 739 14.79 -40.88 43.99
CA GLY A 739 16.19 -41.29 43.87
C GLY A 739 16.51 -42.30 44.96
N ASN A 740 17.05 -43.45 44.56
CA ASN A 740 17.80 -44.29 45.50
C ASN A 740 19.02 -43.48 45.90
N SER A 741 19.07 -43.08 47.16
CA SER A 741 20.29 -42.64 47.83
C SER A 741 21.36 -43.73 47.68
N SER A 742 22.42 -43.45 46.93
CA SER A 742 23.67 -44.22 46.93
C SER A 742 24.82 -43.28 47.12
#